data_AF-A0A4Q4YGP5-F1
#
_entry.id   AF-A0A4Q4YGP5-F1
#
_cell.length_a   1.000
_cell.length_b   1.000
_cell.length_c   1.000
_cell.angle_alpha   90.00
_cell.angle_beta   90.00
_cell.angle_gamma   90.00
#
_symmetry.space_group_name_H-M   'P 1'
#
loop_
_entity.id
_entity.type
_entity.pdbx_description
1 polymer ?
#
loop_
_entity_poly.entity_id
_entity_poly.type
_entity_poly.pdbx_seq_one_letter_code
_entity_poly.pdbx_strand_id
1 'polypeptide(L)'
;MELSAGKLRVLCLDGGGIRGLSEILILKELMLNIRMRNKLNFTPEPCQCFDLICGTSTGGLIAILLGRLGKTLDECEKLFRDFGSEIFAGGSSGKAARLFLTGSRHASDGLVKVIRSQAAEEMMFEDEAASKRHVPVAVVSVMKKTGDAELFRTYGVRASVEPCSILEACRATSAATTFFPSITINGVEYVDGAFGFNNPSDLILKELKSIEWPAPLLDPLAEIGCLVSVGSGRPTFEREKSSVSSRVTPGGIKSVSAALKCCKDIATSCHRVHQGIAERFKDAGFVDRYYRFDVDRGLELIELNETDEKTMQHVSAVTRAYMRSPAVQDEIVQCSSLLAAKIGRGSGKTQLALRHIEEEGHRYSVIVWINASTKEHAIMVTATTVRACRGFSPGPGGRIDVGGLDLANSRSLLLKLAEVEDQTAAIDSVALKDIVRELSGIPLAIEQAAALIRYGNFSFKKFLLAYKKKYRALMEEPPDEGSWAYDKDRIILTVLDLAYASLEARSSDALLLVFIGIMGSWQIPISVLGRFAFFHHAGTRSVTDEDIAQLESLLHDENFLRLALRRLANFFFIRLKGAQQHQSIAIHRIFSQWSLEKIRSLEKEDLLIHTAYGLSREVCKADPEMKSPLPSYLRADQIVLKYMAPFKYSLSLLLSQLPQGLLDPQSGRLHDAYCTIIRQAAWAHLGFGDVDEAKYYFSQAIEFETVALSSCGLQWPHGRVSLCLLWGLAHTYQRSGDLDSAVDSLQSALRLCESLYPDDGEEAVAIVSRLKDVFEKRENLRRHHKNVILASSSTESGASRSKVTEKPAETQLRELSAIFVIEEGREEEMLDAEEDASGILLGAASAGDDKMVKLLLGLPNIDPDQADDIGRTPLLMAVWGGQTTIPFLDILF
;
A
#
# COMPACT_ATOMS: atom_id res chain seq x y z
N MET A 1 6.99 17.95 27.20
CA MET A 1 5.98 17.50 26.24
C MET A 1 6.67 16.69 25.17
N GLU A 2 6.63 15.36 25.28
CA GLU A 2 6.94 14.49 24.14
C GLU A 2 5.86 14.73 23.07
N LEU A 3 6.25 15.28 21.93
CA LEU A 3 5.33 15.49 20.81
C LEU A 3 4.89 14.12 20.26
N SER A 4 3.58 13.93 20.16
CA SER A 4 2.86 12.67 19.90
C SER A 4 2.99 12.14 18.46
N ALA A 5 4.22 11.89 17.98
CA ALA A 5 4.46 11.30 16.66
C ALA A 5 3.81 9.90 16.57
N GLY A 6 2.79 9.76 15.71
CA GLY A 6 2.04 8.50 15.51
C GLY A 6 0.59 8.50 16.02
N LYS A 7 0.14 9.56 16.70
CA LYS A 7 -1.22 9.64 17.28
C LYS A 7 -2.25 10.34 16.36
N LEU A 8 -3.52 9.97 16.52
CA LEU A 8 -4.64 10.42 15.68
C LEU A 8 -5.05 11.86 15.96
N ARG A 9 -5.36 12.63 14.92
CA ARG A 9 -5.89 14.00 15.00
C ARG A 9 -7.31 14.06 14.46
N VAL A 10 -8.26 14.41 15.32
CA VAL A 10 -9.69 14.35 15.00
C VAL A 10 -10.29 15.76 15.03
N LEU A 11 -11.02 16.12 13.98
CA LEU A 11 -11.82 17.34 13.91
C LEU A 11 -13.30 17.00 14.11
N CYS A 12 -13.99 17.76 14.97
CA CYS A 12 -15.41 17.65 15.24
C CYS A 12 -16.09 19.01 15.00
N LEU A 13 -17.10 19.04 14.14
CA LEU A 13 -17.84 20.24 13.74
C LEU A 13 -19.30 20.16 14.21
N ASP A 14 -19.74 21.15 14.96
CA ASP A 14 -21.11 21.21 15.47
C ASP A 14 -22.12 21.58 14.37
N GLY A 15 -23.40 21.30 14.62
CA GLY A 15 -24.49 21.86 13.81
C GLY A 15 -24.85 23.28 14.25
N GLY A 16 -25.12 24.16 13.28
CA GLY A 16 -25.17 25.60 13.57
C GLY A 16 -25.91 26.51 12.59
N GLY A 17 -26.42 25.98 11.48
CA GLY A 17 -27.02 26.81 10.42
C GLY A 17 -25.97 27.74 9.81
N ILE A 18 -26.37 28.97 9.47
CA ILE A 18 -25.46 29.97 8.89
C ILE A 18 -24.25 30.32 9.78
N ARG A 19 -24.36 30.07 11.09
CA ARG A 19 -23.26 30.30 12.04
C ARG A 19 -22.10 29.35 11.83
N GLY A 20 -22.24 28.28 11.03
CA GLY A 20 -21.13 27.45 10.57
C GLY A 20 -20.02 28.23 9.85
N LEU A 21 -20.28 29.46 9.37
CA LEU A 21 -19.23 30.37 8.92
C LEU A 21 -18.17 30.63 10.02
N SER A 22 -18.58 30.68 11.29
CA SER A 22 -17.64 30.84 12.41
C SER A 22 -16.65 29.67 12.49
N GLU A 23 -17.10 28.44 12.25
CA GLU A 23 -16.24 27.25 12.24
C GLU A 23 -15.19 27.34 11.12
N ILE A 24 -15.61 27.75 9.92
CA ILE A 24 -14.71 27.95 8.78
C ILE A 24 -13.65 29.01 9.10
N LEU A 25 -14.06 30.14 9.72
CA LEU A 25 -13.14 31.21 10.10
C LEU A 25 -12.15 30.79 11.20
N ILE A 26 -12.59 30.00 12.18
CA ILE A 26 -11.72 29.43 13.22
C ILE A 26 -10.70 28.46 12.61
N LEU A 27 -11.13 27.59 11.70
CA LEU A 27 -10.23 26.69 10.98
C LEU A 27 -9.20 27.48 10.17
N LYS A 28 -9.61 28.56 9.47
CA LYS A 28 -8.67 29.44 8.75
C LYS A 28 -7.61 30.03 9.68
N GLU A 29 -8.02 30.52 10.85
CA GLU A 29 -7.07 31.07 11.83
C GLU A 29 -6.10 30.01 12.35
N LEU A 30 -6.58 28.79 12.64
CA LEU A 30 -5.73 27.66 13.04
C LEU A 30 -4.70 27.32 11.96
N MET A 31 -5.12 27.24 10.68
CA MET A 31 -4.24 26.93 9.56
C MET A 31 -3.21 28.03 9.32
N LEU A 32 -3.61 29.30 9.43
CA LEU A 32 -2.70 30.45 9.37
C LEU A 32 -1.67 30.43 10.49
N ASN A 33 -2.08 30.11 11.72
CA ASN A 33 -1.17 29.97 12.85
C ASN A 33 -0.16 28.84 12.62
N ILE A 34 -0.59 27.70 12.06
CA ILE A 34 0.34 26.63 11.69
C ILE A 34 1.35 27.13 10.65
N ARG A 35 0.90 27.81 9.59
CA ARG A 35 1.79 28.39 8.57
C ARG A 35 2.83 29.33 9.19
N MET A 36 2.38 30.31 9.96
CA MET A 36 3.23 31.35 10.51
C MET A 36 4.26 30.79 11.49
N ARG A 37 3.82 29.91 12.40
CA ARG A 37 4.69 29.35 13.45
C ARG A 37 5.70 28.36 12.89
N ASN A 38 5.34 27.62 11.85
CA ASN A 38 6.23 26.66 11.20
C ASN A 38 6.98 27.23 9.98
N LYS A 39 6.82 28.54 9.71
CA LYS A 39 7.46 29.26 8.59
C LYS A 39 7.21 28.58 7.23
N LEU A 40 5.98 28.10 7.01
CA LEU A 40 5.58 27.47 5.77
C LEU A 40 5.36 28.53 4.68
N ASN A 41 5.71 28.20 3.43
CA ASN A 41 5.47 29.06 2.26
C ASN A 41 4.04 28.94 1.69
N PHE A 42 3.21 28.06 2.27
CA PHE A 42 1.80 27.86 1.94
C PHE A 42 0.99 27.77 3.24
N THR A 43 -0.32 28.01 3.16
CA THR A 43 -1.25 27.74 4.27
C THR A 43 -1.73 26.30 4.15
N PRO A 44 -1.56 25.46 5.17
CA PRO A 44 -2.03 24.08 5.09
C PRO A 44 -3.54 24.01 5.05
N GLU A 45 -4.07 23.01 4.36
CA GLU A 45 -5.50 22.70 4.36
C GLU A 45 -5.86 21.72 5.50
N PRO A 46 -7.13 21.68 5.95
CA PRO A 46 -7.57 20.76 7.00
C PRO A 46 -7.21 19.29 6.74
N CYS A 47 -7.24 18.84 5.49
CA CYS A 47 -6.86 17.47 5.11
C CYS A 47 -5.39 17.13 5.39
N GLN A 48 -4.52 18.14 5.44
CA GLN A 48 -3.11 17.98 5.80
C GLN A 48 -2.89 17.97 7.31
N CYS A 49 -3.88 18.38 8.11
CA CYS A 49 -3.80 18.55 9.56
C CYS A 49 -4.55 17.49 10.36
N PHE A 50 -5.65 16.97 9.81
CA PHE A 50 -6.57 16.05 10.48
C PHE A 50 -6.59 14.69 9.80
N ASP A 51 -6.74 13.64 10.59
CA ASP A 51 -6.79 12.25 10.15
C ASP A 51 -8.25 11.74 10.02
N LEU A 52 -9.19 12.42 10.69
CA LEU A 52 -10.61 12.10 10.69
C LEU A 52 -11.40 13.38 10.94
N ILE A 53 -12.49 13.57 10.19
CA ILE A 53 -13.41 14.69 10.38
C ILE A 53 -14.81 14.13 10.68
N CYS A 54 -15.45 14.63 11.73
CA CYS A 54 -16.83 14.31 12.03
C CYS A 54 -17.67 15.58 12.15
N GLY A 55 -18.88 15.58 11.60
CA GLY A 55 -19.72 16.77 11.58
C GLY A 55 -21.21 16.47 11.74
N THR A 56 -21.94 17.42 12.31
CA THR A 56 -23.41 17.36 12.46
C THR A 56 -24.06 18.53 11.74
N SER A 57 -25.20 18.32 11.06
CA SER A 57 -25.93 19.37 10.34
C SER A 57 -25.03 20.14 9.38
N THR A 58 -25.01 21.48 9.44
CA THR A 58 -24.09 22.31 8.68
C THR A 58 -22.61 21.98 8.89
N GLY A 59 -22.21 21.54 10.09
CA GLY A 59 -20.86 21.02 10.34
C GLY A 59 -20.59 19.71 9.59
N GLY A 60 -21.62 18.89 9.37
CA GLY A 60 -21.58 17.71 8.50
C GLY A 60 -21.39 18.07 7.03
N LEU A 61 -22.05 19.12 6.55
CA LEU A 61 -21.82 19.65 5.20
C LEU A 61 -20.38 20.15 5.04
N ILE A 62 -19.87 20.92 6.00
CA ILE A 62 -18.48 21.39 6.03
C ILE A 62 -17.51 20.20 6.05
N ALA A 63 -17.80 19.17 6.86
CA ALA A 63 -16.99 17.96 6.92
C ALA A 63 -16.91 17.23 5.57
N ILE A 64 -18.02 17.11 4.85
CA ILE A 64 -18.05 16.51 3.51
C ILE A 64 -17.26 17.37 2.51
N LEU A 65 -17.46 18.69 2.51
CA LEU A 65 -16.74 19.60 1.60
C LEU A 65 -15.23 19.51 1.78
N LEU A 66 -14.76 19.59 3.03
CA LEU A 66 -13.34 19.61 3.35
C LEU A 66 -12.69 18.22 3.27
N GLY A 67 -13.40 17.19 3.76
CA GLY A 67 -12.86 15.84 3.92
C GLY A 67 -13.14 14.93 2.74
N ARG A 68 -14.40 14.84 2.26
CA ARG A 68 -14.77 13.92 1.17
C ARG A 68 -14.65 14.53 -0.22
N LEU A 69 -14.81 15.84 -0.37
CA LEU A 69 -14.74 16.54 -1.66
C LEU A 69 -13.43 17.34 -1.83
N GLY A 70 -12.55 17.32 -0.83
CA GLY A 70 -11.21 17.91 -0.89
C GLY A 70 -11.18 19.43 -1.15
N LYS A 71 -12.27 20.15 -0.85
CA LYS A 71 -12.36 21.61 -1.03
C LYS A 71 -11.42 22.33 -0.08
N THR A 72 -10.79 23.39 -0.58
CA THR A 72 -10.01 24.32 0.27
C THR A 72 -10.93 25.08 1.21
N LEU A 73 -10.38 25.66 2.30
CA LEU A 73 -11.17 26.51 3.20
C LEU A 73 -11.77 27.75 2.49
N ASP A 74 -11.13 28.27 1.45
CA ASP A 74 -11.65 29.39 0.65
C ASP A 74 -12.82 28.96 -0.23
N GLU A 75 -12.71 27.81 -0.91
CA GLU A 75 -13.81 27.23 -1.68
C GLU A 75 -14.98 26.82 -0.78
N CYS A 76 -14.68 26.23 0.37
CA CYS A 76 -15.67 25.87 1.37
C CYS A 76 -16.40 27.12 1.89
N GLU A 77 -15.70 28.22 2.17
CA GLU A 77 -16.36 29.48 2.57
C GLU A 77 -17.26 30.01 1.46
N LYS A 78 -16.76 30.01 0.21
CA LYS A 78 -17.54 30.48 -0.94
C LYS A 78 -18.79 29.63 -1.12
N LEU A 79 -18.64 28.31 -1.19
CA LEU A 79 -19.76 27.38 -1.31
C LEU A 79 -20.72 27.52 -0.13
N PHE A 80 -20.23 27.72 1.10
CA PHE A 80 -21.05 27.98 2.28
C PHE A 80 -21.87 29.26 2.17
N ARG A 81 -21.29 30.35 1.65
CA ARG A 81 -22.00 31.59 1.35
C ARG A 81 -23.01 31.41 0.22
N ASP A 82 -22.65 30.66 -0.81
CA ASP A 82 -23.52 30.34 -1.94
C ASP A 82 -24.70 29.47 -1.49
N PHE A 83 -24.48 28.46 -0.63
CA PHE A 83 -25.52 27.68 0.05
C PHE A 83 -26.46 28.62 0.82
N GLY A 84 -25.90 29.55 1.59
CA GLY A 84 -26.68 30.57 2.30
C GLY A 84 -27.58 31.38 1.36
N SER A 85 -27.07 31.75 0.19
CA SER A 85 -27.86 32.45 -0.82
C SER A 85 -28.87 31.53 -1.52
N GLU A 86 -28.54 30.36 -2.06
CA GLU A 86 -29.49 29.54 -2.82
C GLU A 86 -30.54 28.84 -1.94
N ILE A 87 -30.19 28.45 -0.71
CA ILE A 87 -31.11 27.80 0.23
C ILE A 87 -32.09 28.83 0.84
N PHE A 88 -31.66 30.09 0.98
CA PHE A 88 -32.41 31.10 1.74
C PHE A 88 -32.70 32.42 0.98
N ALA A 89 -32.36 32.58 -0.32
CA ALA A 89 -32.63 33.77 -1.16
C ALA A 89 -34.12 34.06 -1.45
N GLY A 90 -35.03 33.49 -0.69
CA GLY A 90 -36.43 33.94 -0.64
C GLY A 90 -36.58 35.20 0.22
N GLY A 91 -35.95 36.32 -0.14
CA GLY A 91 -35.80 37.46 0.78
C GLY A 91 -35.75 38.88 0.20
N SER A 92 -36.65 39.28 -0.70
CA SER A 92 -37.06 40.70 -0.79
C SER A 92 -38.54 40.83 -0.42
N SER A 93 -38.80 41.60 0.64
CA SER A 93 -40.07 42.20 1.08
C SER A 93 -41.33 41.79 0.29
N GLY A 94 -42.14 40.88 0.87
CA GLY A 94 -43.49 40.55 0.41
C GLY A 94 -43.74 39.09 0.03
N LYS A 95 -42.71 38.26 -0.15
CA LYS A 95 -42.86 36.82 -0.49
C LYS A 95 -42.55 35.82 0.64
N ALA A 96 -41.94 36.26 1.75
CA ALA A 96 -41.64 35.40 2.90
C ALA A 96 -42.90 34.76 3.53
N ALA A 97 -44.03 35.48 3.54
CA ALA A 97 -45.32 34.93 3.99
C ALA A 97 -45.85 33.81 3.08
N ARG A 98 -45.46 33.78 1.80
CA ARG A 98 -45.88 32.75 0.84
C ARG A 98 -44.99 31.49 0.92
N LEU A 99 -43.72 31.63 1.30
CA LEU A 99 -42.80 30.51 1.57
C LEU A 99 -43.23 29.69 2.80
N PHE A 100 -43.91 30.32 3.76
CA PHE A 100 -44.54 29.63 4.90
C PHE A 100 -45.83 28.87 4.54
N LEU A 101 -46.48 29.20 3.41
CA LEU A 101 -47.75 28.59 2.98
C LEU A 101 -47.59 27.51 1.90
N THR A 102 -46.48 27.51 1.17
CA THR A 102 -46.10 26.45 0.23
C THR A 102 -44.76 25.84 0.69
N GLY A 103 -44.86 24.89 1.61
CA GLY A 103 -43.77 24.43 2.46
C GLY A 103 -42.52 23.88 1.77
N SER A 104 -41.42 23.89 2.54
CA SER A 104 -40.25 22.99 2.65
C SER A 104 -39.58 22.35 1.41
N ARG A 105 -40.14 22.46 0.20
CA ARG A 105 -39.62 21.84 -1.03
C ARG A 105 -38.51 22.67 -1.68
N HIS A 106 -38.70 23.99 -1.81
CA HIS A 106 -37.75 24.87 -2.52
C HIS A 106 -36.36 24.97 -1.85
N ALA A 107 -36.27 24.87 -0.52
CA ALA A 107 -34.98 24.90 0.19
C ALA A 107 -34.19 23.58 0.00
N SER A 108 -34.88 22.43 0.00
CA SER A 108 -34.27 21.14 -0.32
C SER A 108 -33.73 21.12 -1.74
N ASP A 109 -34.42 21.75 -2.70
CA ASP A 109 -34.00 21.79 -4.09
C ASP A 109 -32.71 22.61 -4.29
N GLY A 110 -32.53 23.71 -3.55
CA GLY A 110 -31.30 24.51 -3.57
C GLY A 110 -30.09 23.75 -3.00
N LEU A 111 -30.24 23.15 -1.81
CA LEU A 111 -29.19 22.31 -1.21
C LEU A 111 -28.82 21.12 -2.12
N VAL A 112 -29.83 20.42 -2.66
CA VAL A 112 -29.65 19.32 -3.61
C VAL A 112 -28.92 19.78 -4.86
N LYS A 113 -29.31 20.92 -5.44
CA LYS A 113 -28.70 21.46 -6.65
C LYS A 113 -27.22 21.79 -6.43
N VAL A 114 -26.89 22.47 -5.33
CA VAL A 114 -25.50 22.83 -5.05
C VAL A 114 -24.66 21.58 -4.76
N ILE A 115 -25.14 20.62 -3.95
CA ILE A 115 -24.39 19.38 -3.68
C ILE A 115 -24.22 18.55 -4.96
N ARG A 116 -25.29 18.37 -5.75
CA ARG A 116 -25.22 17.64 -7.01
C ARG A 116 -24.26 18.30 -8.00
N SER A 117 -24.13 19.62 -7.97
CA SER A 117 -23.11 20.33 -8.78
C SER A 117 -21.67 20.04 -8.35
N GLN A 118 -21.46 19.60 -7.11
CA GLN A 118 -20.12 19.33 -6.56
C GLN A 118 -19.77 17.83 -6.52
N ALA A 119 -20.76 16.95 -6.37
CA ALA A 119 -20.55 15.54 -6.05
C ALA A 119 -21.44 14.56 -6.86
N ALA A 120 -22.19 15.06 -7.86
CA ALA A 120 -23.12 14.26 -8.68
C ALA A 120 -23.95 13.25 -7.85
N GLU A 121 -23.89 11.95 -8.18
CA GLU A 121 -24.48 10.84 -7.44
C GLU A 121 -23.38 9.93 -6.83
N GLU A 122 -22.22 10.52 -6.46
CA GLU A 122 -21.11 9.78 -5.84
C GLU A 122 -21.51 9.13 -4.50
N MET A 123 -20.88 7.99 -4.20
CA MET A 123 -21.13 7.23 -2.98
C MET A 123 -20.33 7.80 -1.80
N MET A 124 -20.91 7.71 -0.60
CA MET A 124 -20.25 8.14 0.63
C MET A 124 -19.02 7.27 0.92
N PHE A 125 -19.14 5.94 0.79
CA PHE A 125 -18.07 4.94 0.92
C PHE A 125 -17.69 4.35 -0.45
N GLU A 126 -16.39 4.33 -0.76
CA GLU A 126 -15.81 3.74 -1.97
C GLU A 126 -14.51 2.98 -1.59
N ASP A 127 -14.44 1.67 -1.89
CA ASP A 127 -13.30 0.79 -1.51
C ASP A 127 -11.96 1.21 -2.15
N GLU A 128 -12.01 1.91 -3.29
CA GLU A 128 -10.83 2.42 -4.01
C GLU A 128 -10.66 3.95 -3.91
N ALA A 129 -11.10 4.58 -2.82
CA ALA A 129 -10.94 6.03 -2.61
C ALA A 129 -9.49 6.46 -2.32
N ALA A 130 -8.50 5.89 -3.00
CA ALA A 130 -7.12 6.35 -3.06
C ALA A 130 -6.94 7.56 -4.01
N SER A 131 -7.95 8.44 -4.10
CA SER A 131 -7.88 9.68 -4.86
C SER A 131 -7.64 10.90 -3.95
N LYS A 132 -7.02 11.91 -4.54
CA LYS A 132 -6.22 12.97 -3.89
C LYS A 132 -7.10 13.89 -3.01
N ARG A 133 -6.63 14.20 -1.80
CA ARG A 133 -7.22 15.12 -0.78
C ARG A 133 -8.40 14.60 0.05
N HIS A 134 -8.67 13.29 0.05
CA HIS A 134 -9.71 12.75 0.93
C HIS A 134 -9.21 12.56 2.37
N VAL A 135 -10.03 12.96 3.33
CA VAL A 135 -9.92 12.62 4.76
C VAL A 135 -11.12 11.76 5.10
N PRO A 136 -10.97 10.67 5.86
CA PRO A 136 -12.11 9.96 6.44
C PRO A 136 -13.12 10.93 7.07
N VAL A 137 -14.38 10.83 6.64
CA VAL A 137 -15.50 11.64 7.14
C VAL A 137 -16.56 10.76 7.77
N ALA A 138 -17.11 11.21 8.89
CA ALA A 138 -18.35 10.71 9.45
C ALA A 138 -19.35 11.86 9.64
N VAL A 139 -20.59 11.66 9.23
CA VAL A 139 -21.65 12.66 9.31
C VAL A 139 -22.80 12.12 10.16
N VAL A 140 -23.25 12.92 11.13
CA VAL A 140 -24.29 12.50 12.08
C VAL A 140 -25.69 12.78 11.55
N SER A 141 -26.57 11.79 11.67
CA SER A 141 -28.02 11.94 11.52
C SER A 141 -28.73 11.15 12.63
N VAL A 142 -30.05 11.29 12.75
CA VAL A 142 -30.84 10.57 13.75
C VAL A 142 -31.96 9.80 13.07
N MET A 143 -32.11 8.53 13.42
CA MET A 143 -33.25 7.72 13.01
C MET A 143 -34.51 8.25 13.69
N LYS A 144 -35.45 8.79 12.91
CA LYS A 144 -36.62 9.51 13.44
C LYS A 144 -37.50 8.65 14.35
N LYS A 145 -37.57 7.34 14.09
CA LYS A 145 -38.42 6.41 14.85
C LYS A 145 -37.84 6.01 16.21
N THR A 146 -36.53 5.80 16.30
CA THR A 146 -35.89 5.31 17.54
C THR A 146 -35.22 6.44 18.33
N GLY A 147 -34.82 7.52 17.66
CA GLY A 147 -33.99 8.58 18.25
C GLY A 147 -32.51 8.22 18.32
N ASP A 148 -32.10 7.08 17.77
CA ASP A 148 -30.70 6.65 17.74
C ASP A 148 -29.90 7.43 16.69
N ALA A 149 -28.63 7.68 16.98
CA ALA A 149 -27.71 8.30 16.05
C ALA A 149 -27.27 7.31 14.96
N GLU A 150 -27.21 7.79 13.72
CA GLU A 150 -26.59 7.12 12.58
C GLU A 150 -25.40 7.94 12.10
N LEU A 151 -24.32 7.26 11.71
CA LEU A 151 -23.14 7.91 11.13
C LEU A 151 -23.00 7.49 9.66
N PHE A 152 -23.22 8.42 8.74
CA PHE A 152 -22.86 8.19 7.34
C PHE A 152 -21.36 8.40 7.16
N ARG A 153 -20.65 7.41 6.63
CA ARG A 153 -19.18 7.32 6.71
C ARG A 153 -18.55 7.16 5.33
N THR A 154 -17.29 7.56 5.22
CA THR A 154 -16.44 7.32 4.05
C THR A 154 -15.42 6.21 4.29
N TYR A 155 -15.61 5.39 5.31
CA TYR A 155 -14.68 4.34 5.72
C TYR A 155 -15.42 3.11 6.25
N GLY A 156 -14.75 1.94 6.16
CA GLY A 156 -15.28 0.67 6.63
C GLY A 156 -15.29 0.53 8.16
N VAL A 157 -16.31 -0.16 8.65
CA VAL A 157 -16.46 -0.56 10.06
C VAL A 157 -16.84 -2.04 10.10
N ARG A 158 -16.57 -2.72 11.21
CA ARG A 158 -16.84 -4.17 11.35
C ARG A 158 -18.31 -4.59 11.21
N ALA A 159 -19.25 -3.64 11.22
CA ALA A 159 -20.67 -3.89 11.05
C ALA A 159 -21.06 -3.74 9.57
N SER A 160 -22.11 -4.45 9.13
CA SER A 160 -22.66 -4.26 7.77
C SER A 160 -23.09 -2.80 7.60
N VAL A 161 -22.49 -2.12 6.62
CA VAL A 161 -22.80 -0.73 6.27
C VAL A 161 -23.75 -0.74 5.09
N GLU A 162 -24.90 -0.10 5.23
CA GLU A 162 -25.76 0.13 4.09
C GLU A 162 -25.17 1.25 3.21
N PRO A 163 -25.12 1.06 1.88
CA PRO A 163 -24.61 2.09 0.98
C PRO A 163 -25.52 3.33 1.00
N CYS A 164 -24.90 4.52 1.01
CA CYS A 164 -25.59 5.79 0.81
C CYS A 164 -24.76 6.73 -0.09
N SER A 165 -25.43 7.62 -0.80
CA SER A 165 -24.76 8.67 -1.59
C SER A 165 -24.35 9.87 -0.74
N ILE A 166 -23.41 10.68 -1.24
CA ILE A 166 -23.03 11.95 -0.61
C ILE A 166 -24.23 12.89 -0.47
N LEU A 167 -25.12 12.88 -1.48
CA LEU A 167 -26.34 13.68 -1.46
C LEU A 167 -27.29 13.23 -0.36
N GLU A 168 -27.48 11.93 -0.19
CA GLU A 168 -28.31 11.35 0.87
C GLU A 168 -27.78 11.70 2.25
N ALA A 169 -26.47 11.51 2.49
CA ALA A 169 -25.82 11.87 3.76
C ALA A 169 -25.97 13.37 4.08
N CYS A 170 -25.70 14.25 3.11
CA CYS A 170 -25.87 15.69 3.28
C CYS A 170 -27.31 16.09 3.61
N ARG A 171 -28.30 15.46 2.94
CA ARG A 171 -29.72 15.73 3.20
C ARG A 171 -30.14 15.19 4.56
N ALA A 172 -29.70 13.99 4.94
CA ALA A 172 -30.04 13.37 6.23
C ALA A 172 -29.50 14.18 7.40
N THR A 173 -28.25 14.63 7.33
CA THR A 173 -27.65 15.44 8.40
C THR A 173 -28.28 16.82 8.52
N SER A 174 -28.74 17.41 7.40
CA SER A 174 -29.32 18.76 7.38
C SER A 174 -30.85 18.76 7.48
N ALA A 175 -31.49 17.60 7.70
CA ALA A 175 -32.95 17.43 7.75
C ALA A 175 -33.57 17.99 9.05
N ALA A 176 -33.30 19.25 9.36
CA ALA A 176 -33.81 19.91 10.57
C ALA A 176 -35.33 20.06 10.40
N THR A 177 -36.13 19.48 11.30
CA THR A 177 -37.58 19.33 11.14
C THR A 177 -38.36 20.63 10.94
N THR A 178 -37.72 21.78 11.18
CA THR A 178 -38.27 23.12 10.96
C THR A 178 -37.90 23.75 9.62
N PHE A 179 -36.89 23.23 8.91
CA PHE A 179 -36.33 23.81 7.68
C PHE A 179 -36.37 22.84 6.50
N PHE A 180 -36.08 21.56 6.73
CA PHE A 180 -36.02 20.52 5.69
C PHE A 180 -36.86 19.31 6.11
N PRO A 181 -37.58 18.67 5.18
CA PRO A 181 -38.30 17.45 5.47
C PRO A 181 -37.31 16.31 5.79
N SER A 182 -37.76 15.32 6.58
CA SER A 182 -37.05 14.07 6.77
C SER A 182 -36.80 13.37 5.43
N ILE A 183 -35.71 12.61 5.37
CA ILE A 183 -35.34 11.79 4.20
C ILE A 183 -35.49 10.31 4.54
N THR A 184 -35.89 9.50 3.58
CA THR A 184 -35.90 8.04 3.72
C THR A 184 -34.77 7.46 2.87
N ILE A 185 -33.88 6.70 3.51
CA ILE A 185 -32.77 5.98 2.86
C ILE A 185 -32.95 4.52 3.27
N ASN A 186 -33.01 3.60 2.29
CA ASN A 186 -33.19 2.16 2.51
C ASN A 186 -34.36 1.78 3.46
N GLY A 187 -35.45 2.54 3.42
CA GLY A 187 -36.64 2.29 4.24
C GLY A 187 -36.57 2.84 5.69
N VAL A 188 -35.46 3.47 6.07
CA VAL A 188 -35.29 4.15 7.36
C VAL A 188 -35.44 5.66 7.17
N GLU A 189 -36.22 6.30 8.05
CA GLU A 189 -36.48 7.75 8.00
C GLU A 189 -35.52 8.49 8.94
N TYR A 190 -34.79 9.45 8.39
CA TYR A 190 -33.72 10.21 9.05
C TYR A 190 -34.07 11.70 9.22
N VAL A 191 -33.60 12.29 10.32
CA VAL A 191 -33.67 13.72 10.66
C VAL A 191 -32.28 14.25 11.08
N ASP A 192 -32.17 15.57 11.23
CA ASP A 192 -30.91 16.23 11.60
C ASP A 192 -30.24 15.65 12.87
N GLY A 193 -28.93 15.48 12.84
CA GLY A 193 -28.16 15.03 14.01
C GLY A 193 -28.20 15.99 15.21
N ALA A 194 -28.59 17.24 14.99
CA ALA A 194 -28.78 18.24 16.03
C ALA A 194 -29.81 17.83 17.09
N PHE A 195 -30.70 16.87 16.77
CA PHE A 195 -31.61 16.23 17.73
C PHE A 195 -30.86 15.30 18.69
N GLY A 196 -30.14 15.90 19.63
CA GLY A 196 -29.45 15.19 20.72
C GLY A 196 -27.95 15.00 20.50
N PHE A 197 -27.47 15.04 19.26
CA PHE A 197 -26.08 14.71 18.91
C PHE A 197 -25.34 15.84 18.20
N ASN A 198 -25.69 17.10 18.49
CA ASN A 198 -25.16 18.26 17.78
C ASN A 198 -23.63 18.45 17.89
N ASN A 199 -23.02 18.07 19.01
CA ASN A 199 -21.57 17.98 19.13
C ASN A 199 -21.16 16.51 18.95
N PRO A 200 -20.50 16.14 17.84
CA PRO A 200 -20.24 14.74 17.50
C PRO A 200 -19.07 14.11 18.28
N SER A 201 -18.40 14.85 19.18
CA SER A 201 -17.15 14.43 19.83
C SER A 201 -17.28 13.10 20.59
N ASP A 202 -18.40 12.85 21.28
CA ASP A 202 -18.58 11.58 22.00
C ASP A 202 -18.90 10.41 21.06
N LEU A 203 -19.66 10.66 19.99
CA LEU A 203 -19.99 9.65 18.99
C LEU A 203 -18.73 9.15 18.29
N ILE A 204 -17.87 10.06 17.83
CA ILE A 204 -16.65 9.68 17.12
C ILE A 204 -15.67 8.92 18.04
N LEU A 205 -15.59 9.27 19.33
CA LEU A 205 -14.74 8.53 20.28
C LEU A 205 -15.22 7.09 20.50
N LYS A 206 -16.53 6.84 20.44
CA LYS A 206 -17.10 5.48 20.51
C LYS A 206 -16.83 4.73 19.21
N GLU A 207 -17.01 5.40 18.08
CA GLU A 207 -16.81 4.87 16.72
C GLU A 207 -15.36 4.41 16.45
N LEU A 208 -14.37 5.10 17.02
CA LEU A 208 -12.95 4.73 16.88
C LEU A 208 -12.62 3.31 17.42
N LYS A 209 -13.50 2.71 18.21
CA LYS A 209 -13.36 1.32 18.69
C LYS A 209 -13.82 0.27 17.67
N SER A 210 -14.47 0.67 16.59
CA SER A 210 -15.06 -0.22 15.57
C SER A 210 -14.58 0.03 14.15
N ILE A 211 -13.80 1.09 13.92
CA ILE A 211 -13.26 1.46 12.61
C ILE A 211 -12.22 0.43 12.13
N GLU A 212 -12.28 0.01 10.86
CA GLU A 212 -11.34 -0.99 10.33
C GLU A 212 -9.97 -0.40 9.97
N TRP A 213 -9.93 0.90 9.67
CA TRP A 213 -8.71 1.63 9.36
C TRP A 213 -8.51 2.81 10.32
N PRO A 214 -7.31 3.05 10.89
CA PRO A 214 -6.06 2.30 10.70
C PRO A 214 -6.01 0.96 11.46
N ALA A 215 -6.93 0.77 12.40
CA ALA A 215 -7.36 -0.45 13.08
C ALA A 215 -8.30 -0.01 14.22
N PRO A 216 -9.17 -0.89 14.74
CA PRO A 216 -9.97 -0.57 15.92
C PRO A 216 -9.09 -0.20 17.13
N LEU A 217 -9.32 0.97 17.71
CA LEU A 217 -8.55 1.45 18.85
C LEU A 217 -9.15 0.93 20.15
N LEU A 218 -8.37 0.18 20.93
CA LEU A 218 -8.80 -0.33 22.25
C LEU A 218 -8.99 0.81 23.25
N ASP A 219 -8.09 1.79 23.23
CA ASP A 219 -8.15 3.01 24.04
C ASP A 219 -8.03 4.28 23.17
N PRO A 220 -9.15 4.80 22.64
CA PRO A 220 -9.14 6.01 21.82
C PRO A 220 -8.56 7.24 22.53
N LEU A 221 -8.70 7.36 23.86
CA LEU A 221 -8.20 8.54 24.59
C LEU A 221 -6.67 8.57 24.64
N ALA A 222 -6.03 7.41 24.81
CA ALA A 222 -4.58 7.28 24.80
C ALA A 222 -3.99 7.54 23.39
N GLU A 223 -4.69 7.12 22.35
CA GLU A 223 -4.23 7.14 20.96
C GLU A 223 -4.53 8.46 20.23
N ILE A 224 -5.42 9.30 20.76
CA ILE A 224 -5.64 10.64 20.24
C ILE A 224 -4.49 11.56 20.67
N GLY A 225 -3.88 12.18 19.66
CA GLY A 225 -2.84 13.18 19.80
C GLY A 225 -3.41 14.59 19.90
N CYS A 226 -4.54 14.85 19.24
CA CYS A 226 -5.28 16.10 19.32
C CYS A 226 -6.74 15.89 18.87
N LEU A 227 -7.72 16.28 19.68
CA LEU A 227 -9.13 16.36 19.30
C LEU A 227 -9.56 17.82 19.34
N VAL A 228 -9.95 18.35 18.18
CA VAL A 228 -10.41 19.73 18.02
C VAL A 228 -11.92 19.70 17.79
N SER A 229 -12.67 20.29 18.70
CA SER A 229 -14.12 20.49 18.56
C SER A 229 -14.39 21.96 18.31
N VAL A 230 -15.10 22.27 17.21
CA VAL A 230 -15.43 23.65 16.82
C VAL A 230 -16.95 23.82 16.87
N GLY A 231 -17.40 24.76 17.68
CA GLY A 231 -18.79 25.11 17.86
C GLY A 231 -19.22 26.26 16.95
N SER A 232 -20.51 26.30 16.61
CA SER A 232 -21.13 27.37 15.83
C SER A 232 -21.57 28.58 16.67
N GLY A 233 -20.99 28.77 17.86
CA GLY A 233 -21.31 29.85 18.79
C GLY A 233 -22.40 29.53 19.81
N ARG A 234 -22.24 30.08 21.01
CA ARG A 234 -23.16 29.93 22.13
C ARG A 234 -24.25 31.01 22.13
N PRO A 235 -25.52 30.65 22.34
CA PRO A 235 -26.53 31.61 22.75
C PRO A 235 -26.32 31.98 24.23
N THR A 236 -25.83 33.19 24.52
CA THR A 236 -25.93 33.81 25.84
C THR A 236 -27.27 34.50 26.08
N PHE A 237 -27.75 34.38 27.31
CA PHE A 237 -28.94 35.06 27.80
C PHE A 237 -28.51 36.39 28.40
N GLU A 238 -28.96 37.51 27.85
CA GLU A 238 -29.38 38.70 28.60
C GLU A 238 -30.01 39.71 27.63
N ARG A 239 -31.30 39.52 27.31
CA ARG A 239 -32.17 40.67 27.08
C ARG A 239 -33.08 40.79 28.28
N GLU A 240 -32.77 41.81 29.09
CA GLU A 240 -33.70 42.37 30.07
C GLU A 240 -35.09 42.52 29.44
N LYS A 241 -36.09 42.21 30.25
CA LYS A 241 -37.50 42.48 30.00
C LYS A 241 -37.75 43.99 29.87
N SER A 242 -37.37 44.61 28.76
CA SER A 242 -37.89 45.92 28.41
C SER A 242 -37.91 46.11 26.90
N SER A 243 -39.05 46.61 26.43
CA SER A 243 -39.32 47.19 25.11
C SER A 243 -39.30 46.28 23.88
N VAL A 244 -40.27 45.34 23.82
CA VAL A 244 -41.13 45.16 22.61
C VAL A 244 -42.53 44.81 23.11
N SER A 245 -43.51 45.68 22.85
CA SER A 245 -44.89 45.47 23.31
C SER A 245 -45.46 44.20 22.71
N SER A 246 -46.00 43.36 23.57
CA SER A 246 -46.88 42.24 23.22
C SER A 246 -48.11 42.76 22.45
N ARG A 247 -48.09 42.66 21.11
CA ARG A 247 -49.32 42.53 20.33
C ARG A 247 -49.56 41.05 20.06
N VAL A 248 -50.27 40.45 21.00
CA VAL A 248 -50.85 39.12 20.86
C VAL A 248 -52.07 39.25 19.95
N THR A 249 -52.05 38.59 18.79
CA THR A 249 -53.26 38.11 18.12
C THR A 249 -53.41 36.61 18.42
N PRO A 250 -54.62 36.12 18.71
CA PRO A 250 -54.84 34.72 19.07
C PRO A 250 -54.86 33.86 17.82
N GLY A 251 -53.85 33.00 17.68
CA GLY A 251 -53.76 31.97 16.64
C GLY A 251 -52.60 32.19 15.67
N GLY A 252 -51.45 31.57 15.98
CA GLY A 252 -50.44 31.30 14.95
C GLY A 252 -49.06 31.92 15.13
N ILE A 253 -48.37 31.68 16.25
CA ILE A 253 -46.89 31.59 16.27
C ILE A 253 -46.49 30.48 17.25
N LYS A 254 -46.42 29.24 16.75
CA LYS A 254 -45.83 28.10 17.46
C LYS A 254 -44.37 27.82 17.05
N SER A 255 -43.83 28.49 16.01
CA SER A 255 -42.52 28.14 15.44
C SER A 255 -41.34 28.91 16.03
N VAL A 256 -41.45 30.21 16.34
CA VAL A 256 -40.30 31.02 16.82
C VAL A 256 -39.89 30.60 18.24
N SER A 257 -40.84 30.40 19.16
CA SER A 257 -40.53 29.95 20.52
C SER A 257 -40.01 28.51 20.57
N ALA A 258 -40.49 27.64 19.68
CA ALA A 258 -40.01 26.28 19.53
C ALA A 258 -38.60 26.24 18.92
N ALA A 259 -38.32 27.07 17.91
CA ALA A 259 -36.99 27.22 17.32
C ALA A 259 -35.98 27.78 18.34
N LEU A 260 -36.36 28.80 19.11
CA LEU A 260 -35.52 29.36 20.17
C LEU A 260 -35.22 28.34 21.29
N LYS A 261 -36.23 27.55 21.68
CA LYS A 261 -36.08 26.45 22.63
C LYS A 261 -35.16 25.35 22.08
N CYS A 262 -35.34 24.96 20.82
CA CYS A 262 -34.50 23.99 20.14
C CYS A 262 -33.03 24.45 20.11
N CYS A 263 -32.76 25.70 19.72
CA CYS A 263 -31.41 26.26 19.73
C CYS A 263 -30.78 26.24 21.13
N LYS A 264 -31.59 26.51 22.17
CA LYS A 264 -31.16 26.44 23.57
C LYS A 264 -30.84 25.01 24.00
N ASP A 265 -31.68 24.05 23.63
CA ASP A 265 -31.50 22.64 23.97
C ASP A 265 -30.25 22.08 23.26
N ILE A 266 -30.03 22.45 21.99
CA ILE A 266 -28.82 22.14 21.22
C ILE A 266 -27.57 22.71 21.89
N ALA A 267 -27.55 24.00 22.20
CA ALA A 267 -26.40 24.63 22.83
C ALA A 267 -26.08 24.04 24.21
N THR A 268 -27.13 23.73 24.98
CA THR A 268 -27.00 23.06 26.28
C THR A 268 -26.43 21.66 26.11
N SER A 269 -26.87 20.91 25.10
CA SER A 269 -26.34 19.58 24.77
C SER A 269 -24.87 19.64 24.36
N CYS A 270 -24.50 20.54 23.44
CA CYS A 270 -23.11 20.76 23.01
C CYS A 270 -22.19 21.06 24.19
N HIS A 271 -22.63 21.92 25.10
CA HIS A 271 -21.86 22.28 26.29
C HIS A 271 -21.68 21.09 27.24
N ARG A 272 -22.72 20.28 27.46
CA ARG A 272 -22.64 19.07 28.29
C ARG A 272 -21.69 18.03 27.69
N VAL A 273 -21.77 17.78 26.38
CA VAL A 273 -20.85 16.86 25.69
C VAL A 273 -19.41 17.36 25.82
N HIS A 274 -19.17 18.66 25.57
CA HIS A 274 -17.85 19.27 25.73
C HIS A 274 -17.30 19.07 27.16
N GLN A 275 -18.09 19.35 28.20
CA GLN A 275 -17.69 19.17 29.59
C GLN A 275 -17.32 17.71 29.88
N GLY A 276 -18.15 16.76 29.46
CA GLY A 276 -17.87 15.33 29.67
C GLY A 276 -16.63 14.83 28.95
N ILE A 277 -16.37 15.31 27.73
CA ILE A 277 -15.12 14.99 27.02
C ILE A 277 -13.91 15.63 27.70
N ALA A 278 -14.00 16.91 28.10
CA ALA A 278 -12.92 17.58 28.81
C ALA A 278 -12.54 16.86 30.12
N GLU A 279 -13.55 16.41 30.89
CA GLU A 279 -13.35 15.65 32.11
C GLU A 279 -12.69 14.30 31.84
N ARG A 280 -13.14 13.54 30.83
CA ARG A 280 -12.51 12.28 30.43
C ARG A 280 -11.04 12.42 30.02
N PHE A 281 -10.71 13.45 29.24
CA PHE A 281 -9.31 13.72 28.86
C PHE A 281 -8.48 14.17 30.08
N LYS A 282 -9.08 14.92 31.00
CA LYS A 282 -8.44 15.33 32.24
C LYS A 282 -8.15 14.15 33.17
N ASP A 283 -9.13 13.29 33.39
CA ASP A 283 -9.00 12.11 34.26
C ASP A 283 -7.98 11.11 33.71
N ALA A 284 -7.85 11.01 32.38
CA ALA A 284 -6.82 10.22 31.71
C ALA A 284 -5.42 10.87 31.69
N GLY A 285 -5.26 12.10 32.20
CA GLY A 285 -3.98 12.82 32.21
C GLY A 285 -3.59 13.46 30.87
N PHE A 286 -4.55 13.70 29.97
CA PHE A 286 -4.37 14.21 28.60
C PHE A 286 -5.07 15.56 28.37
N VAL A 287 -5.07 16.45 29.38
CA VAL A 287 -5.73 17.78 29.34
C VAL A 287 -5.29 18.60 28.12
N ASP A 288 -4.04 18.47 27.70
CA ASP A 288 -3.42 19.21 26.60
C ASP A 288 -3.76 18.68 25.21
N ARG A 289 -4.63 17.66 25.09
CA ARG A 289 -4.99 17.03 23.80
C ARG A 289 -6.41 17.31 23.33
N TYR A 290 -7.24 17.99 24.11
CA TYR A 290 -8.61 18.34 23.72
C TYR A 290 -8.80 19.85 23.71
N TYR A 291 -9.25 20.40 22.57
CA TYR A 291 -9.49 21.83 22.39
C TYR A 291 -10.92 22.06 21.92
N ARG A 292 -11.62 23.01 22.56
CA ARG A 292 -12.96 23.44 22.18
C ARG A 292 -12.94 24.92 21.81
N PHE A 293 -13.10 25.21 20.53
CA PHE A 293 -13.27 26.59 20.04
C PHE A 293 -14.74 26.84 19.79
N ASP A 294 -15.33 27.79 20.51
CA ASP A 294 -16.76 28.05 20.46
C ASP A 294 -17.00 29.49 20.87
N VAL A 295 -17.51 30.30 19.94
CA VAL A 295 -17.70 31.74 20.15
C VAL A 295 -18.64 31.93 21.34
N ASP A 296 -18.12 32.56 22.39
CA ASP A 296 -18.78 32.63 23.70
C ASP A 296 -19.89 33.68 23.74
N ARG A 297 -19.76 34.75 22.95
CA ARG A 297 -20.72 35.87 22.86
C ARG A 297 -20.81 36.48 21.46
N GLY A 298 -21.92 37.15 21.17
CA GLY A 298 -22.18 37.96 19.98
C GLY A 298 -22.90 37.24 18.83
N LEU A 299 -23.11 35.93 18.90
CA LEU A 299 -23.83 35.14 17.88
C LEU A 299 -25.23 34.67 18.35
N GLU A 300 -25.71 35.22 19.47
CA GLU A 300 -26.93 34.77 20.15
C GLU A 300 -28.21 35.13 19.42
N LEU A 301 -28.17 36.26 18.71
CA LEU A 301 -29.32 36.87 18.05
C LEU A 301 -29.45 36.45 16.59
N ILE A 302 -28.50 35.66 16.09
CA ILE A 302 -28.48 35.21 14.70
C ILE A 302 -29.33 33.95 14.58
N GLU A 303 -30.41 34.03 13.81
CA GLU A 303 -31.23 32.85 13.52
C GLU A 303 -30.49 31.92 12.53
N LEU A 304 -30.78 30.62 12.60
CA LEU A 304 -30.08 29.59 11.81
C LEU A 304 -30.22 29.77 10.28
N ASN A 305 -31.24 30.51 9.85
CA ASN A 305 -31.64 30.75 8.46
C ASN A 305 -31.42 32.20 7.98
N GLU A 306 -30.78 33.06 8.76
CA GLU A 306 -30.48 34.44 8.37
C GLU A 306 -29.26 34.49 7.45
N THR A 307 -29.43 34.82 6.17
CA THR A 307 -28.33 34.75 5.18
C THR A 307 -28.00 36.07 4.51
N ASP A 308 -28.51 37.18 5.05
CA ASP A 308 -28.16 38.48 4.53
C ASP A 308 -26.68 38.82 4.80
N GLU A 309 -26.13 39.66 3.93
CA GLU A 309 -24.72 40.06 3.96
C GLU A 309 -24.32 40.73 5.30
N LYS A 310 -25.24 41.43 5.98
CA LYS A 310 -24.94 42.06 7.27
C LYS A 310 -24.80 41.01 8.36
N THR A 311 -25.64 39.99 8.35
CA THR A 311 -25.54 38.85 9.27
C THR A 311 -24.21 38.12 9.10
N MET A 312 -23.80 37.84 7.87
CA MET A 312 -22.49 37.23 7.57
C MET A 312 -21.31 38.09 8.03
N GLN A 313 -21.39 39.41 7.84
CA GLN A 313 -20.40 40.36 8.33
C GLN A 313 -20.35 40.39 9.85
N HIS A 314 -21.50 40.31 10.52
CA HIS A 314 -21.59 40.25 11.98
C HIS A 314 -20.97 38.97 12.53
N VAL A 315 -21.30 37.79 11.97
CA VAL A 315 -20.63 36.51 12.32
C VAL A 315 -19.11 36.64 12.20
N SER A 316 -18.65 37.23 11.09
CA SER A 316 -17.22 37.40 10.83
C SER A 316 -16.55 38.33 11.84
N ALA A 317 -17.20 39.44 12.19
CA ALA A 317 -16.68 40.42 13.13
C ALA A 317 -16.57 39.84 14.56
N VAL A 318 -17.63 39.18 15.03
CA VAL A 318 -17.69 38.56 16.35
C VAL A 318 -16.70 37.41 16.46
N THR A 319 -16.62 36.54 15.46
CA THR A 319 -15.67 35.41 15.46
C THR A 319 -14.22 35.92 15.51
N ARG A 320 -13.89 36.96 14.75
CA ARG A 320 -12.55 37.59 14.81
C ARG A 320 -12.28 38.23 16.18
N ALA A 321 -13.28 38.82 16.82
CA ALA A 321 -13.12 39.39 18.17
C ALA A 321 -12.85 38.28 19.21
N TYR A 322 -13.60 37.18 19.14
CA TYR A 322 -13.39 35.98 19.97
C TYR A 322 -11.96 35.43 19.82
N MET A 323 -11.52 35.22 18.58
CA MET A 323 -10.17 34.71 18.29
C MET A 323 -9.06 35.65 18.74
N ARG A 324 -9.30 36.96 18.85
CA ARG A 324 -8.31 37.94 19.34
C ARG A 324 -8.17 38.00 20.85
N SER A 325 -9.07 37.33 21.60
CA SER A 325 -8.96 37.31 23.06
C SER A 325 -7.67 36.57 23.50
N PRO A 326 -6.96 37.04 24.55
CA PRO A 326 -5.68 36.44 24.94
C PRO A 326 -5.77 34.95 25.26
N ALA A 327 -6.81 34.52 25.98
CA ALA A 327 -7.01 33.11 26.34
C ALA A 327 -7.19 32.22 25.10
N VAL A 328 -7.98 32.67 24.12
CA VAL A 328 -8.22 31.91 22.89
C VAL A 328 -6.98 31.90 22.01
N GLN A 329 -6.21 33.00 21.95
CA GLN A 329 -4.92 33.03 21.25
C GLN A 329 -3.94 32.00 21.81
N ASP A 330 -3.85 31.86 23.14
CA ASP A 330 -2.99 30.87 23.77
C ASP A 330 -3.42 29.44 23.42
N GLU A 331 -4.72 29.14 23.44
CA GLU A 331 -5.26 27.85 23.03
C GLU A 331 -5.03 27.56 21.53
N ILE A 332 -5.24 28.55 20.65
CA ILE A 332 -4.95 28.46 19.21
C ILE A 332 -3.48 28.10 19.01
N VAL A 333 -2.57 28.77 19.74
CA VAL A 333 -1.13 28.52 19.64
C VAL A 333 -0.77 27.10 20.06
N GLN A 334 -1.32 26.61 21.17
CA GLN A 334 -1.07 25.26 21.67
C GLN A 334 -1.64 24.20 20.72
N CYS A 335 -2.90 24.36 20.29
CA CYS A 335 -3.57 23.49 19.34
C CYS A 335 -2.82 23.44 17.99
N SER A 336 -2.48 24.59 17.41
CA SER A 336 -1.72 24.67 16.16
C SER A 336 -0.36 23.97 16.28
N SER A 337 0.28 23.97 17.45
CA SER A 337 1.56 23.27 17.65
C SER A 337 1.39 21.74 17.59
N LEU A 338 0.29 21.21 18.12
CA LEU A 338 -0.04 19.77 18.07
C LEU A 338 -0.50 19.32 16.68
N LEU A 339 -1.27 20.16 15.98
CA LEU A 339 -1.68 19.92 14.60
C LEU A 339 -0.48 20.00 13.63
N ALA A 340 0.42 20.96 13.85
CA ALA A 340 1.65 21.10 13.07
C ALA A 340 2.57 19.88 13.15
N ALA A 341 2.47 19.05 14.19
CA ALA A 341 3.22 17.80 14.27
C ALA A 341 2.91 16.84 13.10
N LYS A 342 1.74 16.97 12.43
CA LYS A 342 1.42 16.25 11.18
C LYS A 342 2.11 16.88 9.96
N ILE A 343 2.21 18.21 9.93
CA ILE A 343 2.75 19.00 8.79
C ILE A 343 4.28 19.14 8.83
N GLY A 344 4.88 18.96 10.02
CA GLY A 344 6.30 19.09 10.30
C GLY A 344 7.16 17.98 9.71
N ARG A 345 7.16 17.82 8.38
CA ARG A 345 8.10 16.99 7.61
C ARG A 345 8.51 17.60 6.26
N GLY A 346 8.65 18.93 6.17
CA GLY A 346 9.34 19.52 5.01
C GLY A 346 9.34 21.05 4.87
N SER A 347 10.50 21.62 4.53
CA SER A 347 10.60 23.01 4.02
C SER A 347 9.80 23.17 2.72
N GLY A 348 9.46 24.39 2.29
CA GLY A 348 8.57 24.66 1.15
C GLY A 348 8.87 23.98 -0.20
N LYS A 349 10.08 23.43 -0.38
CA LYS A 349 10.44 22.56 -1.53
C LYS A 349 9.80 21.16 -1.44
N THR A 350 9.58 20.68 -0.23
CA THR A 350 8.96 19.39 0.11
C THR A 350 7.47 19.39 -0.19
N GLN A 351 6.80 20.53 -0.02
CA GLN A 351 5.39 20.70 -0.35
C GLN A 351 5.17 20.93 -1.85
N LEU A 352 6.12 21.59 -2.53
CA LEU A 352 6.19 21.60 -4.00
C LEU A 352 6.36 20.19 -4.57
N ALA A 353 7.20 19.35 -3.95
CA ALA A 353 7.35 17.95 -4.33
C ALA A 353 6.08 17.14 -4.06
N LEU A 354 5.45 17.27 -2.89
CA LEU A 354 4.17 16.60 -2.57
C LEU A 354 3.05 17.02 -3.52
N ARG A 355 2.95 18.32 -3.85
CA ARG A 355 1.95 18.84 -4.81
C ARG A 355 2.22 18.36 -6.24
N HIS A 356 3.49 18.25 -6.64
CA HIS A 356 3.87 17.70 -7.95
C HIS A 356 3.66 16.17 -8.02
N ILE A 357 3.85 15.44 -6.91
CA ILE A 357 3.50 14.02 -6.73
C ILE A 357 1.99 13.82 -6.78
N GLU A 358 1.22 14.71 -6.13
CA GLU A 358 -0.23 14.73 -6.19
C GLU A 358 -0.74 15.13 -7.58
N GLU A 359 -0.05 15.96 -8.34
CA GLU A 359 -0.48 16.31 -9.71
C GLU A 359 -0.13 15.18 -10.71
N GLU A 360 1.02 14.51 -10.55
CA GLU A 360 1.57 13.56 -11.54
C GLU A 360 1.62 12.09 -11.05
N GLY A 361 0.77 11.72 -10.08
CA GLY A 361 0.78 10.48 -9.28
C GLY A 361 0.93 9.10 -9.95
N HIS A 362 1.08 9.01 -11.27
CA HIS A 362 1.36 7.78 -12.01
C HIS A 362 2.80 7.72 -12.58
N ARG A 363 3.65 8.71 -12.32
CA ARG A 363 4.99 8.85 -12.96
C ARG A 363 6.22 8.60 -12.08
N TYR A 364 6.08 8.26 -10.80
CA TYR A 364 7.23 8.15 -9.87
C TYR A 364 7.20 6.90 -9.00
N SER A 365 8.36 6.25 -8.82
CA SER A 365 8.54 5.01 -8.06
C SER A 365 9.56 5.07 -6.91
N VAL A 366 10.15 6.25 -6.62
CA VAL A 366 10.90 6.56 -5.38
C VAL A 366 10.60 8.00 -4.93
N ILE A 367 10.28 8.18 -3.64
CA ILE A 367 10.16 9.50 -2.98
C ILE A 367 11.16 9.54 -1.82
N VAL A 368 12.04 10.54 -1.81
CA VAL A 368 13.02 10.78 -0.74
C VAL A 368 12.36 11.56 0.40
N TRP A 369 12.39 11.02 1.62
CA TRP A 369 11.83 11.67 2.80
C TRP A 369 12.91 12.38 3.64
N ILE A 370 12.66 13.64 4.00
CA ILE A 370 13.56 14.52 4.77
C ILE A 370 12.85 14.91 6.07
N ASN A 371 13.45 14.66 7.24
CA ASN A 371 12.99 15.27 8.48
C ASN A 371 13.84 16.51 8.81
N ALA A 372 13.22 17.69 8.86
CA ALA A 372 13.86 18.94 9.26
C ALA A 372 13.63 19.29 10.74
N SER A 373 13.05 18.40 11.56
CA SER A 373 12.62 18.71 12.93
C SER A 373 13.71 18.66 14.01
N THR A 374 14.97 18.37 13.66
CA THR A 374 16.08 18.31 14.63
C THR A 374 17.25 19.19 14.19
N LYS A 375 17.87 19.88 15.16
CA LYS A 375 18.98 20.84 15.01
C LYS A 375 20.29 20.26 14.45
N GLU A 376 20.31 19.03 13.93
CA GLU A 376 21.51 18.41 13.35
C GLU A 376 21.29 18.24 11.85
N HIS A 377 22.09 18.95 11.06
CA HIS A 377 22.10 18.94 9.61
C HIS A 377 22.95 17.77 9.11
N ALA A 378 22.35 16.73 8.51
CA ALA A 378 23.04 15.72 7.70
C ALA A 378 22.09 14.71 7.03
N ILE A 379 22.34 14.38 5.75
CA ILE A 379 21.61 13.41 4.91
C ILE A 379 22.52 12.20 4.66
N MET A 380 21.98 10.97 4.68
CA MET A 380 22.62 9.78 4.13
C MET A 380 21.62 8.94 3.32
N VAL A 381 21.95 8.65 2.05
CA VAL A 381 21.17 7.76 1.16
C VAL A 381 21.95 6.50 0.88
N THR A 382 21.36 5.35 1.19
CA THR A 382 21.86 4.01 0.88
C THR A 382 20.66 3.11 0.59
N ALA A 383 20.36 2.82 -0.68
CA ALA A 383 19.20 2.04 -1.10
C ALA A 383 19.58 0.59 -1.47
N THR A 384 18.72 -0.36 -1.10
CA THR A 384 19.04 -1.79 -1.07
C THR A 384 18.26 -2.63 -2.11
N THR A 385 17.47 -2.06 -3.03
CA THR A 385 16.64 -2.89 -3.95
C THR A 385 16.53 -2.33 -5.36
N VAL A 386 16.80 -3.19 -6.36
CA VAL A 386 16.82 -2.89 -7.81
C VAL A 386 15.43 -2.82 -8.46
N ARG A 387 14.39 -3.37 -7.82
CA ARG A 387 13.03 -3.43 -8.41
C ARG A 387 12.38 -2.05 -8.65
N ALA A 388 12.83 -1.00 -7.98
CA ALA A 388 12.37 0.38 -8.18
C ALA A 388 13.06 1.11 -9.35
N CYS A 389 13.95 0.45 -10.10
CA CYS A 389 14.80 1.10 -11.11
C CYS A 389 14.57 0.63 -12.56
N ARG A 390 13.54 -0.18 -12.86
CA ARG A 390 13.31 -0.69 -14.22
C ARG A 390 12.79 0.35 -15.24
N GLY A 391 12.44 1.57 -14.81
CA GLY A 391 12.10 2.70 -15.67
C GLY A 391 13.05 3.90 -15.57
N PHE A 392 14.12 3.79 -14.78
CA PHE A 392 15.13 4.86 -14.66
C PHE A 392 16.26 4.60 -15.65
N SER A 393 16.11 5.13 -16.86
CA SER A 393 17.26 5.30 -17.76
C SER A 393 17.74 6.73 -17.58
N PRO A 394 18.77 6.99 -16.75
CA PRO A 394 19.45 8.24 -16.89
C PRO A 394 20.01 8.18 -18.30
N GLY A 395 19.61 9.11 -19.19
CA GLY A 395 20.20 9.20 -20.52
C GLY A 395 21.73 9.06 -20.42
N PRO A 396 22.40 8.60 -21.48
CA PRO A 396 23.76 8.04 -21.40
C PRO A 396 24.68 8.87 -20.48
N GLY A 397 24.91 8.36 -19.26
CA GLY A 397 25.78 8.99 -18.25
C GLY A 397 25.14 9.68 -17.02
N GLY A 398 23.82 9.73 -16.83
CA GLY A 398 23.22 10.48 -15.70
C GLY A 398 23.40 9.84 -14.31
N ARG A 399 24.41 10.28 -13.56
CA ARG A 399 24.54 10.11 -12.10
C ARG A 399 24.19 11.43 -11.41
N ILE A 400 23.44 11.40 -10.31
CA ILE A 400 23.22 12.57 -9.43
C ILE A 400 24.22 12.47 -8.27
N ASP A 401 25.19 13.38 -8.24
CA ASP A 401 26.21 13.44 -7.19
C ASP A 401 25.67 14.24 -5.98
N VAL A 402 25.61 13.62 -4.80
CA VAL A 402 25.18 14.28 -3.55
C VAL A 402 26.44 14.53 -2.72
N GLY A 403 26.72 15.80 -2.41
CA GLY A 403 27.90 16.20 -1.64
C GLY A 403 27.89 15.69 -0.19
N GLY A 404 29.08 15.53 0.38
CA GLY A 404 29.27 15.15 1.79
C GLY A 404 28.89 16.24 2.79
N LEU A 405 28.82 15.87 4.07
CA LEU A 405 28.61 16.77 5.20
C LEU A 405 29.73 17.79 5.33
N ASP A 406 29.41 18.98 5.84
CA ASP A 406 30.45 19.93 6.20
C ASP A 406 31.33 19.42 7.36
N LEU A 407 32.49 20.04 7.55
CA LEU A 407 33.48 19.63 8.54
C LEU A 407 32.95 19.67 9.98
N ALA A 408 32.05 20.60 10.30
CA ALA A 408 31.51 20.77 11.65
C ALA A 408 30.53 19.65 11.99
N ASN A 409 29.61 19.36 11.07
CA ASN A 409 28.63 18.29 11.20
C ASN A 409 29.29 16.91 11.16
N SER A 410 30.28 16.72 10.29
CA SER A 410 31.08 15.49 10.23
C SER A 410 31.82 15.21 11.53
N ARG A 411 32.43 16.25 12.12
CA ARG A 411 33.11 16.14 13.42
C ARG A 411 32.13 15.79 14.54
N SER A 412 30.99 16.47 14.58
CA SER A 412 29.93 16.23 15.58
C SER A 412 29.44 14.79 15.52
N LEU A 413 29.14 14.30 14.31
CA LEU A 413 28.68 12.93 14.08
C LEU A 413 29.71 11.88 14.54
N LEU A 414 30.98 12.07 14.17
CA LEU A 414 32.07 11.16 14.55
C LEU A 414 32.23 11.06 16.07
N LEU A 415 32.27 12.19 16.78
CA LEU A 415 32.42 12.22 18.24
C LEU A 415 31.23 11.59 18.96
N LYS A 416 30.02 11.92 18.51
CA LYS A 416 28.77 11.42 19.08
C LYS A 416 28.66 9.90 18.99
N LEU A 417 28.99 9.32 17.83
CA LEU A 417 28.92 7.88 17.61
C LEU A 417 30.08 7.11 18.25
N ALA A 418 31.25 7.74 18.34
CA ALA A 418 32.41 7.16 19.01
C ALA A 418 32.27 7.15 20.54
N GLU A 419 31.30 7.88 21.11
CA GLU A 419 31.09 8.05 22.56
C GLU A 419 32.35 8.50 23.32
N VAL A 420 33.10 9.44 22.74
CA VAL A 420 34.30 10.01 23.37
C VAL A 420 33.95 11.32 24.09
N GLU A 421 34.34 11.45 25.35
CA GLU A 421 34.11 12.67 26.15
C GLU A 421 34.91 13.87 25.59
N ASP A 422 34.36 15.09 25.73
CA ASP A 422 34.90 16.33 25.15
C ASP A 422 36.37 16.62 25.57
N GLN A 423 36.78 16.19 26.76
CA GLN A 423 38.15 16.40 27.28
C GLN A 423 39.19 15.57 26.51
N THR A 424 38.87 14.33 26.14
CA THR A 424 39.70 13.47 25.29
C THR A 424 39.72 13.93 23.82
N ALA A 425 38.60 14.46 23.32
CA ALA A 425 38.50 15.00 21.97
C ALA A 425 39.36 16.28 21.75
N ALA A 426 39.62 17.05 22.82
CA ALA A 426 40.52 18.20 22.77
C ALA A 426 41.99 17.80 22.54
N ILE A 427 42.42 16.64 23.07
CA ILE A 427 43.80 16.14 23.01
C ILE A 427 44.18 15.67 21.59
N ASP A 428 43.22 15.14 20.82
CA ASP A 428 43.44 14.60 19.46
C ASP A 428 42.81 15.45 18.35
N SER A 429 42.63 16.77 18.58
CA SER A 429 41.87 17.65 17.65
C SER A 429 42.43 17.70 16.21
N VAL A 430 43.74 17.50 16.02
CA VAL A 430 44.38 17.46 14.70
C VAL A 430 44.00 16.17 13.95
N ALA A 431 44.17 15.01 14.59
CA ALA A 431 43.82 13.73 13.98
C ALA A 431 42.32 13.64 13.66
N LEU A 432 41.47 14.18 14.54
CA LEU A 432 40.02 14.26 14.32
C LEU A 432 39.67 15.10 13.08
N LYS A 433 40.30 16.27 12.93
CA LYS A 433 40.10 17.14 11.75
C LYS A 433 40.57 16.48 10.47
N ASP A 434 41.69 15.76 10.53
CA ASP A 434 42.24 15.05 9.38
C ASP A 434 41.35 13.88 8.99
N ILE A 435 40.86 13.07 9.93
CA ILE A 435 39.90 11.99 9.64
C ILE A 435 38.68 12.52 8.89
N VAL A 436 38.05 13.57 9.40
CA VAL A 436 36.86 14.15 8.78
C VAL A 436 37.14 14.66 7.36
N ARG A 437 38.33 15.19 7.10
CA ARG A 437 38.76 15.61 5.75
C ARG A 437 38.96 14.43 4.82
N GLU A 438 39.66 13.40 5.26
CA GLU A 438 40.00 12.24 4.44
C GLU A 438 38.76 11.43 4.08
N LEU A 439 37.71 11.47 4.91
CA LEU A 439 36.42 10.83 4.63
C LEU A 439 35.46 11.69 3.79
N SER A 440 35.90 12.88 3.33
CA SER A 440 35.14 13.80 2.46
C SER A 440 33.72 14.13 2.93
N GLY A 441 33.47 14.07 4.24
CA GLY A 441 32.14 14.30 4.81
C GLY A 441 31.11 13.20 4.49
N ILE A 442 31.52 12.05 3.95
CA ILE A 442 30.58 10.96 3.61
C ILE A 442 30.03 10.36 4.92
N PRO A 443 28.72 10.47 5.20
CA PRO A 443 28.17 10.07 6.50
C PRO A 443 28.43 8.59 6.83
N LEU A 444 28.26 7.69 5.85
CA LEU A 444 28.47 6.25 6.05
C LEU A 444 29.91 5.93 6.46
N ALA A 445 30.88 6.57 5.80
CA ALA A 445 32.29 6.41 6.11
C ALA A 445 32.61 6.96 7.51
N ILE A 446 31.97 8.06 7.91
CA ILE A 446 32.10 8.63 9.27
C ILE A 446 31.49 7.71 10.33
N GLU A 447 30.30 7.17 10.09
CA GLU A 447 29.62 6.20 10.96
C GLU A 447 30.49 4.97 11.20
N GLN A 448 31.05 4.40 10.13
CA GLN A 448 31.94 3.23 10.22
C GLN A 448 33.28 3.55 10.90
N ALA A 449 33.86 4.73 10.64
CA ALA A 449 35.06 5.18 11.33
C ALA A 449 34.81 5.32 12.84
N ALA A 450 33.66 5.88 13.23
CA ALA A 450 33.25 5.97 14.63
C ALA A 450 33.09 4.58 15.28
N ALA A 451 32.49 3.62 14.55
CA ALA A 451 32.36 2.24 15.01
C ALA A 451 33.72 1.56 15.21
N LEU A 452 34.68 1.76 14.28
CA LEU A 452 36.05 1.26 14.41
C LEU A 452 36.78 1.85 15.61
N ILE A 453 36.60 3.14 15.88
CA ILE A 453 37.19 3.81 17.06
C ILE A 453 36.59 3.25 18.34
N ARG A 454 35.26 3.13 18.39
CA ARG A 454 34.54 2.68 19.59
C ARG A 454 34.71 1.19 19.89
N TYR A 455 34.53 0.34 18.88
CA TYR A 455 34.46 -1.11 19.03
C TYR A 455 35.69 -1.84 18.51
N GLY A 456 36.42 -1.26 17.56
CA GLY A 456 37.60 -1.84 16.91
C GLY A 456 38.93 -1.57 17.63
N ASN A 457 38.91 -1.00 18.83
CA ASN A 457 40.12 -0.67 19.62
C ASN A 457 41.09 0.29 18.91
N PHE A 458 40.55 1.24 18.13
CA PHE A 458 41.32 2.29 17.47
C PHE A 458 41.30 3.59 18.29
N SER A 459 42.47 4.23 18.45
CA SER A 459 42.50 5.67 18.73
C SER A 459 42.36 6.46 17.43
N PHE A 460 41.99 7.75 17.49
CA PHE A 460 41.91 8.60 16.29
C PHE A 460 43.20 8.54 15.45
N LYS A 461 44.37 8.65 16.10
CA LYS A 461 45.68 8.55 15.43
C LYS A 461 45.91 7.18 14.77
N LYS A 462 45.59 6.08 15.47
CA LYS A 462 45.74 4.72 14.92
C LYS A 462 44.81 4.49 13.73
N PHE A 463 43.57 4.98 13.82
CA PHE A 463 42.59 4.88 12.74
C PHE A 463 43.09 5.62 11.50
N LEU A 464 43.52 6.87 11.66
CA LEU A 464 44.01 7.68 10.54
C LEU A 464 45.21 7.04 9.84
N LEU A 465 46.15 6.47 10.61
CA LEU A 465 47.31 5.77 10.04
C LEU A 465 46.89 4.51 9.26
N ALA A 466 46.00 3.70 9.83
CA ALA A 466 45.48 2.50 9.19
C ALA A 466 44.67 2.82 7.93
N TYR A 467 43.82 3.84 7.98
CA TYR A 467 43.09 4.40 6.85
C TYR A 467 44.03 4.80 5.72
N LYS A 468 45.03 5.65 6.00
CA LYS A 468 45.98 6.10 4.96
C LYS A 468 46.77 4.95 4.34
N LYS A 469 47.17 3.96 5.14
CA LYS A 469 47.87 2.77 4.64
C LYS A 469 46.97 1.96 3.71
N LYS A 470 45.74 1.67 4.14
CA LYS A 470 44.80 0.85 3.36
C LYS A 470 44.31 1.57 2.11
N TYR A 471 44.03 2.87 2.21
CA TYR A 471 43.66 3.73 1.09
C TYR A 471 44.71 3.67 -0.03
N ARG A 472 46.00 3.85 0.32
CA ARG A 472 47.09 3.76 -0.66
C ARG A 472 47.17 2.40 -1.36
N ALA A 473 47.08 1.32 -0.58
CA ALA A 473 47.10 -0.04 -1.14
C ALA A 473 45.94 -0.26 -2.13
N LEU A 474 44.73 0.20 -1.78
CA LEU A 474 43.59 0.11 -2.69
C LEU A 474 43.78 0.99 -3.93
N MET A 475 44.42 2.15 -3.84
CA MET A 475 44.68 2.99 -5.01
C MET A 475 45.73 2.42 -5.97
N GLU A 476 46.58 1.49 -5.51
CA GLU A 476 47.56 0.78 -6.34
C GLU A 476 46.92 -0.35 -7.17
N GLU A 477 45.74 -0.84 -6.79
CA GLU A 477 44.99 -1.86 -7.52
C GLU A 477 43.99 -1.21 -8.50
N PRO A 478 44.10 -1.39 -9.83
CA PRO A 478 43.14 -0.82 -10.77
C PRO A 478 41.72 -1.36 -10.50
N PRO A 479 40.67 -0.52 -10.60
CA PRO A 479 39.32 -0.97 -10.31
C PRO A 479 38.85 -1.92 -11.42
N ASP A 480 38.24 -3.06 -11.07
CA ASP A 480 37.59 -3.94 -12.04
C ASP A 480 36.53 -3.13 -12.82
N GLU A 481 36.61 -3.15 -14.16
CA GLU A 481 35.74 -2.37 -15.03
C GLU A 481 34.26 -2.74 -14.79
N GLY A 482 33.48 -1.79 -14.28
CA GLY A 482 32.02 -1.89 -14.16
C GLY A 482 31.46 -2.09 -12.74
N SER A 483 32.27 -2.42 -11.74
CA SER A 483 31.74 -2.87 -10.43
C SER A 483 31.38 -1.74 -9.45
N TRP A 484 32.06 -0.59 -9.49
CA TRP A 484 32.05 0.38 -8.37
C TRP A 484 31.65 1.80 -8.76
N ALA A 485 30.52 1.94 -9.46
CA ALA A 485 29.98 3.24 -9.89
C ALA A 485 29.72 4.25 -8.75
N TYR A 486 29.62 3.80 -7.49
CA TYR A 486 29.22 4.58 -6.33
C TYR A 486 30.36 5.13 -5.46
N ASP A 487 31.57 4.57 -5.50
CA ASP A 487 32.70 4.99 -4.65
C ASP A 487 33.92 5.37 -5.51
N LYS A 488 33.78 6.48 -6.24
CA LYS A 488 34.82 6.99 -7.17
C LYS A 488 36.17 7.21 -6.46
N ASP A 489 36.12 7.58 -5.18
CA ASP A 489 37.29 7.94 -4.38
C ASP A 489 37.79 6.79 -3.49
N ARG A 490 37.15 5.61 -3.53
CA ARG A 490 37.45 4.42 -2.69
C ARG A 490 37.36 4.64 -1.18
N ILE A 491 36.69 5.69 -0.74
CA ILE A 491 36.63 6.07 0.68
C ILE A 491 35.81 5.03 1.45
N ILE A 492 34.64 4.66 0.93
CA ILE A 492 33.73 3.71 1.58
C ILE A 492 34.39 2.33 1.60
N LEU A 493 34.96 1.88 0.48
CA LEU A 493 35.66 0.59 0.38
C LEU A 493 36.84 0.50 1.36
N THR A 494 37.60 1.60 1.54
CA THR A 494 38.71 1.64 2.48
C THR A 494 38.25 1.43 3.92
N VAL A 495 37.21 2.15 4.36
CA VAL A 495 36.69 2.01 5.74
C VAL A 495 36.03 0.65 5.93
N LEU A 496 35.34 0.14 4.90
CA LEU A 496 34.69 -1.16 4.90
C LEU A 496 35.70 -2.30 5.07
N ASP A 497 36.81 -2.27 4.34
CA ASP A 497 37.90 -3.24 4.48
C ASP A 497 38.53 -3.21 5.87
N LEU A 498 38.67 -2.03 6.48
CA LEU A 498 39.19 -1.90 7.85
C LEU A 498 38.20 -2.45 8.89
N ALA A 499 36.91 -2.17 8.72
CA ALA A 499 35.85 -2.71 9.56
C ALA A 499 35.80 -4.24 9.46
N TYR A 500 35.97 -4.78 8.25
CA TYR A 500 35.99 -6.22 8.02
C TYR A 500 37.23 -6.90 8.61
N ALA A 501 38.43 -6.32 8.46
CA ALA A 501 39.63 -6.86 9.11
C ALA A 501 39.48 -6.95 10.64
N SER A 502 38.68 -6.06 11.23
CA SER A 502 38.35 -6.12 12.67
C SER A 502 37.37 -7.26 13.00
N LEU A 503 36.56 -7.71 12.04
CA LEU A 503 35.69 -8.88 12.14
C LEU A 503 36.43 -10.19 11.84
N GLU A 504 37.40 -10.22 10.92
CA GLU A 504 38.17 -11.44 10.58
C GLU A 504 38.90 -12.05 11.78
N ALA A 505 39.26 -11.24 12.79
CA ALA A 505 39.76 -11.73 14.07
C ALA A 505 38.76 -12.64 14.82
N ARG A 506 37.50 -12.72 14.35
CA ARG A 506 36.37 -13.48 14.88
C ARG A 506 35.67 -14.20 13.70
N SER A 507 36.24 -15.32 13.26
CA SER A 507 35.87 -16.05 12.03
C SER A 507 34.37 -16.14 11.74
N SER A 508 33.55 -16.47 12.74
CA SER A 508 32.11 -16.69 12.58
C SER A 508 31.31 -15.45 12.15
N ASP A 509 31.70 -14.23 12.57
CA ASP A 509 31.00 -12.99 12.22
C ASP A 509 31.25 -12.59 10.77
N ALA A 510 32.50 -12.79 10.30
CA ALA A 510 32.89 -12.55 8.93
C ALA A 510 32.15 -13.49 7.97
N LEU A 511 32.08 -14.79 8.31
CA LEU A 511 31.29 -15.78 7.58
C LEU A 511 29.81 -15.40 7.51
N LEU A 512 29.20 -14.99 8.63
CA LEU A 512 27.81 -14.55 8.66
C LEU A 512 27.56 -13.33 7.75
N LEU A 513 28.46 -12.36 7.73
CA LEU A 513 28.33 -11.17 6.88
C LEU A 513 28.33 -11.54 5.39
N VAL A 514 29.26 -12.40 4.99
CA VAL A 514 29.36 -12.89 3.60
C VAL A 514 28.10 -13.68 3.22
N PHE A 515 27.63 -14.56 4.09
CA PHE A 515 26.42 -15.33 3.90
C PHE A 515 25.18 -14.44 3.70
N ILE A 516 24.98 -13.42 4.56
CA ILE A 516 23.92 -12.42 4.40
C ILE A 516 24.08 -11.64 3.08
N GLY A 517 25.32 -11.36 2.69
CA GLY A 517 25.67 -10.69 1.45
C GLY A 517 25.21 -11.43 0.19
N ILE A 518 25.36 -12.76 0.15
CA ILE A 518 24.92 -13.64 -0.95
C ILE A 518 23.40 -13.65 -1.08
N MET A 519 22.67 -13.59 0.05
CA MET A 519 21.22 -13.48 0.01
C MET A 519 20.76 -12.19 -0.69
N GLY A 520 21.61 -11.16 -0.69
CA GLY A 520 21.37 -9.89 -1.37
C GLY A 520 20.82 -8.82 -0.44
N SER A 521 20.56 -7.65 -1.00
CA SER A 521 20.21 -6.43 -0.26
C SER A 521 18.72 -6.34 0.15
N TRP A 522 18.11 -7.50 0.40
CA TRP A 522 16.70 -7.62 0.77
C TRP A 522 16.49 -7.50 2.28
N GLN A 523 15.21 -7.40 2.69
CA GLN A 523 14.84 -7.45 4.10
C GLN A 523 14.57 -8.91 4.51
N ILE A 524 15.47 -9.50 5.28
CA ILE A 524 15.47 -10.92 5.62
C ILE A 524 15.07 -11.08 7.10
N PRO A 525 13.98 -11.76 7.44
CA PRO A 525 13.62 -12.01 8.83
C PRO A 525 14.65 -12.90 9.53
N ILE A 526 14.98 -12.55 10.78
CA ILE A 526 15.96 -13.32 11.57
C ILE A 526 15.49 -14.76 11.80
N SER A 527 14.17 -14.97 11.89
CA SER A 527 13.57 -16.30 12.03
C SER A 527 13.90 -17.26 10.89
N VAL A 528 14.20 -16.73 9.70
CA VAL A 528 14.61 -17.55 8.55
C VAL A 528 16.04 -18.05 8.72
N LEU A 529 16.92 -17.17 9.22
CA LEU A 529 18.31 -17.55 9.53
C LEU A 529 18.35 -18.66 10.58
N GLY A 530 17.51 -18.57 11.62
CA GLY A 530 17.45 -19.57 12.68
C GLY A 530 16.85 -20.93 12.29
N ARG A 531 16.21 -21.04 11.12
CA ARG A 531 15.66 -22.30 10.58
C ARG A 531 16.33 -22.70 9.27
N PHE A 532 17.46 -22.07 8.95
CA PHE A 532 18.07 -22.21 7.65
C PHE A 532 18.56 -23.64 7.44
N ALA A 533 18.07 -24.29 6.40
CA ALA A 533 18.44 -25.66 6.08
C ALA A 533 19.78 -25.71 5.36
N PHE A 534 20.71 -26.50 5.88
CA PHE A 534 21.95 -26.86 5.21
C PHE A 534 21.81 -28.23 4.55
N PHE A 535 22.74 -28.52 3.66
CA PHE A 535 22.79 -29.80 2.96
C PHE A 535 24.08 -30.50 3.38
N HIS A 536 24.05 -31.82 3.51
CA HIS A 536 25.18 -32.59 4.02
C HIS A 536 25.52 -33.70 3.03
N HIS A 537 26.75 -33.70 2.52
CA HIS A 537 27.26 -34.75 1.65
C HIS A 537 27.70 -35.98 2.44
N ALA A 538 27.46 -37.16 1.87
CA ALA A 538 28.02 -38.41 2.36
C ALA A 538 29.44 -38.62 1.81
N GLY A 539 30.47 -38.01 2.44
CA GLY A 539 31.86 -38.39 2.18
C GLY A 539 32.89 -37.25 2.26
N THR A 540 33.96 -37.50 3.02
CA THR A 540 35.20 -36.70 3.23
C THR A 540 35.00 -35.24 3.66
N ARG A 541 35.32 -34.96 4.94
CA ARG A 541 35.35 -33.61 5.52
C ARG A 541 36.45 -32.75 4.88
N SER A 542 36.07 -31.67 4.20
CA SER A 542 36.99 -30.61 3.75
C SER A 542 37.14 -29.52 4.84
N VAL A 543 38.03 -28.54 4.64
CA VAL A 543 38.11 -27.33 5.49
C VAL A 543 36.83 -26.49 5.36
N THR A 544 36.17 -26.51 4.20
CA THR A 544 34.93 -25.77 3.94
C THR A 544 33.76 -26.34 4.74
N ASP A 545 33.76 -27.65 5.01
CA ASP A 545 32.79 -28.27 5.93
C ASP A 545 32.91 -27.73 7.36
N GLU A 546 34.09 -27.29 7.80
CA GLU A 546 34.26 -26.68 9.12
C GLU A 546 33.67 -25.26 9.18
N ASP A 547 33.84 -24.45 8.14
CA ASP A 547 33.26 -23.10 8.07
C ASP A 547 31.73 -23.15 7.93
N ILE A 548 31.22 -24.08 7.12
CA ILE A 548 29.78 -24.33 7.00
C ILE A 548 29.21 -24.87 8.31
N ALA A 549 29.90 -25.80 8.99
CA ALA A 549 29.47 -26.29 10.31
C ALA A 549 29.50 -25.18 11.36
N GLN A 550 30.49 -24.27 11.33
CA GLN A 550 30.54 -23.10 12.22
C GLN A 550 29.38 -22.15 11.95
N LEU A 551 29.08 -21.87 10.67
CA LEU A 551 27.94 -21.04 10.28
C LEU A 551 26.62 -21.69 10.69
N GLU A 552 26.44 -22.98 10.41
CA GLU A 552 25.26 -23.75 10.79
C GLU A 552 25.05 -23.73 12.32
N SER A 553 26.11 -23.97 13.10
CA SER A 553 26.07 -23.88 14.55
C SER A 553 25.73 -22.47 15.04
N LEU A 554 26.25 -21.42 14.39
CA LEU A 554 25.95 -20.03 14.73
C LEU A 554 24.49 -19.69 14.44
N LEU A 555 23.95 -20.13 13.30
CA LEU A 555 22.58 -19.84 12.91
C LEU A 555 21.56 -20.53 13.82
N HIS A 556 21.83 -21.75 14.25
CA HIS A 556 20.93 -22.53 15.11
C HIS A 556 21.02 -22.18 16.61
N ASP A 557 22.02 -21.40 17.04
CA ASP A 557 22.06 -20.83 18.39
C ASP A 557 21.52 -19.39 18.40
N GLU A 558 20.29 -19.22 18.90
CA GLU A 558 19.59 -17.93 18.92
C GLU A 558 20.38 -16.82 19.66
N ASN A 559 21.13 -17.18 20.71
CA ASN A 559 21.89 -16.21 21.50
C ASN A 559 23.15 -15.77 20.76
N PHE A 560 23.92 -16.70 20.20
CA PHE A 560 25.11 -16.36 19.43
C PHE A 560 24.75 -15.63 18.13
N LEU A 561 23.68 -16.04 17.44
CA LEU A 561 23.18 -15.34 16.26
C LEU A 561 22.81 -13.89 16.57
N ARG A 562 22.05 -13.64 17.64
CA ARG A 562 21.68 -12.27 18.06
C ARG A 562 22.90 -11.41 18.38
N LEU A 563 23.90 -11.99 19.06
CA LEU A 563 25.14 -11.30 19.38
C LEU A 563 25.93 -10.96 18.12
N ALA A 564 26.08 -11.90 17.19
CA ALA A 564 26.76 -11.69 15.91
C ALA A 564 26.05 -10.61 15.07
N LEU A 565 24.72 -10.69 14.93
CA LEU A 565 23.92 -9.68 14.21
C LEU A 565 24.04 -8.29 14.85
N ARG A 566 24.05 -8.19 16.18
CA ARG A 566 24.25 -6.92 16.88
C ARG A 566 25.66 -6.35 16.63
N ARG A 567 26.68 -7.20 16.57
CA ARG A 567 28.05 -6.79 16.22
C ARG A 567 28.12 -6.27 14.79
N LEU A 568 27.53 -6.98 13.82
CA LEU A 568 27.46 -6.51 12.43
C LEU A 568 26.70 -5.16 12.31
N ALA A 569 25.63 -4.98 13.09
CA ALA A 569 24.89 -3.73 13.14
C ALA A 569 25.69 -2.57 13.78
N ASN A 570 26.49 -2.85 14.80
CA ASN A 570 27.36 -1.85 15.45
C ASN A 570 28.43 -1.29 14.49
N PHE A 571 28.88 -2.09 13.51
CA PHE A 571 29.78 -1.67 12.44
C PHE A 571 29.05 -1.17 11.18
N PHE A 572 27.73 -0.98 11.26
CA PHE A 572 26.88 -0.49 10.18
C PHE A 572 26.85 -1.37 8.92
N PHE A 573 27.30 -2.63 8.98
CA PHE A 573 27.19 -3.56 7.86
C PHE A 573 25.73 -3.93 7.55
N ILE A 574 24.91 -4.05 8.60
CA ILE A 574 23.49 -4.38 8.50
C ILE A 574 22.66 -3.44 9.37
N ARG A 575 21.36 -3.34 9.07
CA ARG A 575 20.36 -2.69 9.93
C ARG A 575 19.38 -3.72 10.47
N LEU A 576 19.14 -3.69 11.78
CA LEU A 576 18.09 -4.46 12.43
C LEU A 576 16.78 -3.65 12.42
N LYS A 577 15.68 -4.27 12.02
CA LYS A 577 14.34 -3.66 11.93
C LYS A 577 13.29 -4.51 12.64
N GLY A 578 12.34 -3.89 13.31
CA GLY A 578 11.15 -4.54 13.90
C GLY A 578 11.17 -4.73 15.42
N ALA A 579 10.00 -5.03 16.00
CA ALA A 579 9.84 -5.38 17.42
C ALA A 579 10.38 -6.80 17.72
N GLN A 580 10.64 -7.13 18.99
CA GLN A 580 11.36 -8.35 19.40
C GLN A 580 10.91 -9.66 18.74
N GLN A 581 9.62 -9.83 18.43
CA GLN A 581 9.08 -11.04 17.79
C GLN A 581 9.15 -11.05 16.25
N HIS A 582 9.36 -9.91 15.58
CA HIS A 582 9.34 -9.78 14.12
C HIS A 582 10.58 -9.06 13.58
N GLN A 583 11.75 -9.40 14.12
CA GLN A 583 13.00 -8.76 13.72
C GLN A 583 13.47 -9.23 12.34
N SER A 584 14.03 -8.31 11.58
CA SER A 584 14.61 -8.54 10.25
C SER A 584 15.90 -7.76 10.07
N ILE A 585 16.76 -8.25 9.20
CA ILE A 585 18.01 -7.63 8.79
C ILE A 585 17.84 -6.99 7.42
N ALA A 586 18.56 -5.91 7.17
CA ALA A 586 18.71 -5.31 5.86
C ALA A 586 20.18 -4.96 5.63
N ILE A 587 20.74 -5.36 4.48
CA ILE A 587 22.12 -5.07 4.07
C ILE A 587 22.13 -4.10 2.90
N HIS A 588 23.08 -3.15 2.91
CA HIS A 588 23.21 -2.21 1.80
C HIS A 588 23.71 -2.91 0.52
N ARG A 589 23.27 -2.47 -0.67
CA ARG A 589 23.67 -3.08 -1.94
C ARG A 589 25.19 -3.06 -2.15
N ILE A 590 25.84 -1.95 -1.82
CA ILE A 590 27.31 -1.84 -1.91
C ILE A 590 27.98 -2.91 -1.03
N PHE A 591 27.46 -3.15 0.17
CA PHE A 591 28.03 -4.13 1.10
C PHE A 591 27.74 -5.57 0.67
N SER A 592 26.54 -5.84 0.15
CA SER A 592 26.23 -7.14 -0.47
C SER A 592 27.17 -7.41 -1.65
N GLN A 593 27.35 -6.47 -2.59
CA GLN A 593 28.29 -6.64 -3.71
C GLN A 593 29.74 -6.79 -3.24
N TRP A 594 30.17 -5.99 -2.26
CA TRP A 594 31.55 -6.01 -1.76
C TRP A 594 31.84 -7.32 -1.01
N SER A 595 30.86 -7.83 -0.27
CA SER A 595 31.00 -9.10 0.43
C SER A 595 31.25 -10.26 -0.55
N LEU A 596 30.70 -10.19 -1.77
CA LEU A 596 30.95 -11.18 -2.83
C LEU A 596 32.41 -11.15 -3.31
N GLU A 597 33.07 -9.99 -3.31
CA GLU A 597 34.49 -9.88 -3.66
C GLU A 597 35.40 -10.43 -2.56
N LYS A 598 34.96 -10.41 -1.30
CA LYS A 598 35.68 -11.02 -0.17
C LYS A 598 35.56 -12.54 -0.12
N ILE A 599 34.68 -13.14 -0.94
CA ILE A 599 34.60 -14.60 -1.11
C ILE A 599 35.86 -15.16 -1.79
N ARG A 600 36.79 -14.34 -2.28
CA ARG A 600 38.02 -14.75 -3.00
C ARG A 600 39.00 -15.64 -2.18
N SER A 601 38.71 -16.00 -0.93
CA SER A 601 39.53 -16.91 -0.09
C SER A 601 38.81 -18.14 0.46
N LEU A 602 37.51 -18.32 0.19
CA LEU A 602 36.69 -19.49 0.60
C LEU A 602 36.22 -20.19 -0.69
N GLU A 603 36.12 -21.53 -0.73
CA GLU A 603 35.52 -22.20 -1.89
C GLU A 603 34.08 -21.70 -2.06
N LYS A 604 33.93 -20.81 -3.05
CA LYS A 604 32.78 -19.95 -3.29
C LYS A 604 31.52 -20.74 -3.57
N GLU A 605 31.70 -21.94 -4.10
CA GLU A 605 30.67 -22.84 -4.58
C GLU A 605 29.82 -23.40 -3.44
N ASP A 606 30.43 -23.72 -2.29
CA ASP A 606 29.73 -24.29 -1.13
C ASP A 606 28.78 -23.29 -0.48
N LEU A 607 29.25 -22.06 -0.28
CA LEU A 607 28.41 -21.04 0.34
C LEU A 607 27.26 -20.60 -0.59
N LEU A 608 27.50 -20.55 -1.90
CA LEU A 608 26.46 -20.27 -2.90
C LEU A 608 25.40 -21.37 -2.91
N ILE A 609 25.80 -22.65 -2.93
CA ILE A 609 24.83 -23.75 -3.03
C ILE A 609 24.04 -23.92 -1.74
N HIS A 610 24.66 -23.80 -0.56
CA HIS A 610 23.93 -23.82 0.71
C HIS A 610 22.95 -22.65 0.81
N THR A 611 23.34 -21.46 0.35
CA THR A 611 22.44 -20.28 0.37
C THR A 611 21.23 -20.50 -0.55
N ALA A 612 21.45 -20.95 -1.78
CA ALA A 612 20.37 -21.24 -2.72
C ALA A 612 19.46 -22.37 -2.22
N TYR A 613 20.04 -23.42 -1.66
CA TYR A 613 19.34 -24.57 -1.08
C TYR A 613 18.46 -24.17 0.11
N GLY A 614 19.00 -23.46 1.11
CA GLY A 614 18.18 -23.08 2.26
C GLY A 614 17.07 -22.07 1.90
N LEU A 615 17.32 -21.16 0.96
CA LEU A 615 16.29 -20.25 0.45
C LEU A 615 15.20 -20.99 -0.35
N SER A 616 15.58 -21.98 -1.16
CA SER A 616 14.60 -22.79 -1.91
C SER A 616 13.69 -23.57 -0.96
N ARG A 617 14.22 -24.07 0.17
CA ARG A 617 13.45 -24.75 1.24
C ARG A 617 12.48 -23.83 1.97
N GLU A 618 12.80 -22.54 2.10
CA GLU A 618 11.92 -21.56 2.75
C GLU A 618 10.84 -21.01 1.79
N VAL A 619 11.17 -20.82 0.50
CA VAL A 619 10.20 -20.44 -0.54
C VAL A 619 9.24 -21.59 -0.79
N CYS A 620 9.78 -22.77 -1.00
CA CYS A 620 9.05 -24.00 -1.15
C CYS A 620 9.09 -24.72 0.20
N LYS A 621 8.11 -24.42 1.08
CA LYS A 621 7.73 -25.30 2.21
C LYS A 621 7.43 -26.77 1.78
N ALA A 622 7.56 -27.05 0.49
CA ALA A 622 7.47 -28.34 -0.15
C ALA A 622 8.33 -29.40 0.56
N ASP A 623 7.79 -30.61 0.49
CA ASP A 623 8.53 -31.83 0.70
C ASP A 623 9.69 -31.90 -0.30
N PRO A 624 10.96 -31.80 0.16
CA PRO A 624 12.12 -31.76 -0.72
C PRO A 624 12.29 -33.07 -1.49
N GLU A 625 11.74 -34.16 -0.93
CA GLU A 625 11.78 -35.51 -1.49
C GLU A 625 10.53 -35.81 -2.35
N MET A 626 9.60 -34.86 -2.49
CA MET A 626 8.34 -35.05 -3.26
C MET A 626 7.57 -36.32 -2.83
N LYS A 627 7.46 -36.61 -1.51
CA LYS A 627 6.78 -37.81 -1.01
C LYS A 627 5.27 -37.75 -1.26
N SER A 628 4.70 -36.55 -1.33
CA SER A 628 3.31 -36.32 -1.74
C SER A 628 3.20 -35.93 -3.23
N PRO A 629 2.49 -36.71 -4.04
CA PRO A 629 2.19 -36.42 -5.46
C PRO A 629 1.22 -35.23 -5.67
N LEU A 630 0.47 -34.84 -4.64
CA LEU A 630 -0.42 -33.68 -4.66
C LEU A 630 0.14 -32.57 -3.76
N PRO A 631 1.00 -31.68 -4.28
CA PRO A 631 1.45 -30.55 -3.49
C PRO A 631 0.25 -29.65 -3.17
N SER A 632 -0.12 -29.57 -1.89
CA SER A 632 -1.13 -28.66 -1.32
C SER A 632 -0.82 -27.15 -1.51
N TYR A 633 0.16 -26.82 -2.34
CA TYR A 633 1.00 -25.62 -2.26
C TYR A 633 0.82 -24.65 -3.44
N LEU A 634 -0.33 -24.68 -4.13
CA LEU A 634 -0.66 -23.73 -5.21
C LEU A 634 -1.34 -22.44 -4.72
N ARG A 635 -1.33 -22.16 -3.40
CA ARG A 635 -1.65 -20.82 -2.91
C ARG A 635 -0.35 -20.03 -2.81
N ALA A 636 -0.33 -18.86 -3.45
CA ALA A 636 0.70 -17.86 -3.23
C ALA A 636 0.59 -17.36 -1.77
N ASP A 637 1.07 -18.17 -0.83
CA ASP A 637 1.18 -17.79 0.56
C ASP A 637 2.08 -16.55 0.65
N GLN A 638 1.81 -15.67 1.62
CA GLN A 638 2.61 -14.46 1.90
C GLN A 638 4.13 -14.72 2.02
N ILE A 639 4.51 -15.98 2.24
CA ILE A 639 5.89 -16.49 2.32
C ILE A 639 6.57 -16.51 0.95
N VAL A 640 5.90 -17.01 -0.11
CA VAL A 640 6.46 -17.08 -1.47
C VAL A 640 6.79 -15.67 -1.98
N LEU A 641 5.87 -14.72 -1.78
CA LEU A 641 6.07 -13.32 -2.19
C LEU A 641 7.26 -12.65 -1.48
N LYS A 642 7.52 -13.02 -0.22
CA LYS A 642 8.57 -12.40 0.61
C LYS A 642 9.97 -12.89 0.28
N TYR A 643 10.13 -14.16 -0.13
CA TYR A 643 11.44 -14.80 -0.30
C TYR A 643 11.83 -15.10 -1.74
N MET A 644 10.91 -14.94 -2.70
CA MET A 644 11.22 -15.18 -4.11
C MET A 644 12.35 -14.29 -4.64
N ALA A 645 12.44 -13.03 -4.19
CA ALA A 645 13.49 -12.11 -4.66
C ALA A 645 14.91 -12.50 -4.17
N PRO A 646 15.14 -12.76 -2.88
CA PRO A 646 16.38 -13.38 -2.39
C PRO A 646 16.72 -14.69 -3.11
N PHE A 647 15.73 -15.58 -3.27
CA PHE A 647 15.94 -16.87 -3.91
C PHE A 647 16.39 -16.73 -5.38
N LYS A 648 15.65 -15.97 -6.20
CA LYS A 648 16.06 -15.70 -7.60
C LYS A 648 17.45 -15.09 -7.71
N TYR A 649 17.81 -14.18 -6.80
CA TYR A 649 19.15 -13.59 -6.76
C TYR A 649 20.22 -14.64 -6.46
N SER A 650 20.05 -15.43 -5.40
CA SER A 650 20.97 -16.51 -5.03
C SER A 650 21.10 -17.57 -6.13
N LEU A 651 19.99 -17.94 -6.78
CA LEU A 651 19.98 -18.89 -7.89
C LEU A 651 20.73 -18.34 -9.10
N SER A 652 20.54 -17.06 -9.44
CA SER A 652 21.30 -16.43 -10.53
C SER A 652 22.80 -16.36 -10.24
N LEU A 653 23.20 -16.12 -8.99
CA LEU A 653 24.60 -16.14 -8.56
C LEU A 653 25.17 -17.55 -8.65
N LEU A 654 24.42 -18.56 -8.20
CA LEU A 654 24.80 -19.97 -8.31
C LEU A 654 25.04 -20.36 -9.78
N LEU A 655 24.06 -20.10 -10.66
CA LEU A 655 24.12 -20.47 -12.08
C LEU A 655 25.23 -19.74 -12.84
N SER A 656 25.56 -18.50 -12.45
CA SER A 656 26.60 -17.72 -13.13
C SER A 656 28.02 -18.01 -12.64
N GLN A 657 28.19 -18.62 -11.47
CA GLN A 657 29.50 -18.71 -10.80
C GLN A 657 29.94 -20.14 -10.49
N LEU A 658 29.04 -21.14 -10.57
CA LEU A 658 29.37 -22.51 -10.23
C LEU A 658 29.93 -23.28 -11.45
N PRO A 659 31.12 -23.92 -11.35
CA PRO A 659 31.67 -24.73 -12.42
C PRO A 659 30.77 -25.94 -12.75
N GLN A 660 30.51 -26.17 -14.04
CA GLN A 660 29.64 -27.28 -14.48
C GLN A 660 30.14 -28.66 -14.03
N GLY A 661 31.45 -28.86 -13.86
CA GLY A 661 32.02 -30.12 -13.39
C GLY A 661 31.59 -30.53 -11.97
N LEU A 662 31.20 -29.57 -11.11
CA LEU A 662 30.70 -29.87 -9.76
C LEU A 662 29.24 -30.35 -9.76
N LEU A 663 28.52 -30.14 -10.87
CA LEU A 663 27.11 -30.50 -11.06
C LEU A 663 26.94 -31.78 -11.88
N ASP A 664 28.03 -32.40 -12.31
CA ASP A 664 28.01 -33.60 -13.14
C ASP A 664 27.17 -34.71 -12.48
N PRO A 665 26.18 -35.30 -13.17
CA PRO A 665 25.31 -36.31 -12.59
C PRO A 665 25.99 -37.57 -12.07
N GLN A 666 27.20 -37.88 -12.55
CA GLN A 666 27.91 -39.11 -12.19
C GLN A 666 28.99 -38.90 -11.12
N SER A 667 29.58 -37.70 -11.08
CA SER A 667 30.79 -37.42 -10.29
C SER A 667 30.77 -36.07 -9.56
N GLY A 668 29.78 -35.23 -9.85
CA GLY A 668 29.66 -33.90 -9.28
C GLY A 668 29.24 -33.97 -7.82
N ARG A 669 30.12 -33.54 -6.91
CA ARG A 669 29.81 -33.57 -5.48
C ARG A 669 28.50 -32.82 -5.21
N LEU A 670 28.29 -31.65 -5.80
CA LEU A 670 27.15 -30.76 -5.53
C LEU A 670 25.86 -31.11 -6.29
N HIS A 671 25.85 -32.21 -7.05
CA HIS A 671 24.76 -32.58 -7.95
C HIS A 671 23.40 -32.69 -7.24
N ASP A 672 23.32 -33.44 -6.14
CA ASP A 672 22.04 -33.70 -5.45
C ASP A 672 21.38 -32.44 -4.88
N ALA A 673 22.18 -31.53 -4.31
CA ALA A 673 21.68 -30.24 -3.85
C ALA A 673 21.16 -29.39 -5.00
N TYR A 674 21.90 -29.36 -6.11
CA TYR A 674 21.49 -28.61 -7.28
C TYR A 674 20.19 -29.14 -7.88
N CYS A 675 20.04 -30.47 -8.01
CA CYS A 675 18.78 -31.09 -8.43
C CYS A 675 17.62 -30.68 -7.52
N THR A 676 17.83 -30.68 -6.21
CA THR A 676 16.80 -30.26 -5.24
C THR A 676 16.42 -28.78 -5.43
N ILE A 677 17.40 -27.91 -5.63
CA ILE A 677 17.19 -26.47 -5.90
C ILE A 677 16.37 -26.28 -7.17
N ILE A 678 16.73 -26.95 -8.28
CA ILE A 678 16.04 -26.81 -9.57
C ILE A 678 14.59 -27.31 -9.49
N ARG A 679 14.36 -28.45 -8.85
CA ARG A 679 13.00 -28.97 -8.60
C ARG A 679 12.17 -27.96 -7.81
N GLN A 680 12.73 -27.37 -6.75
CA GLN A 680 12.05 -26.35 -5.95
C GLN A 680 11.85 -25.04 -6.72
N ALA A 681 12.82 -24.63 -7.54
CA ALA A 681 12.71 -23.46 -8.41
C ALA A 681 11.50 -23.56 -9.34
N ALA A 682 11.31 -24.73 -9.97
CA ALA A 682 10.18 -24.96 -10.87
C ALA A 682 8.82 -24.68 -10.18
N TRP A 683 8.64 -25.21 -8.96
CA TRP A 683 7.44 -24.98 -8.16
C TRP A 683 7.33 -23.54 -7.63
N ALA A 684 8.44 -22.94 -7.21
CA ALA A 684 8.49 -21.56 -6.75
C ALA A 684 8.03 -20.58 -7.85
N HIS A 685 8.56 -20.75 -9.07
CA HIS A 685 8.21 -19.92 -10.22
C HIS A 685 6.75 -20.15 -10.66
N LEU A 686 6.27 -21.40 -10.64
CA LEU A 686 4.88 -21.71 -10.94
C LEU A 686 3.91 -21.06 -9.94
N GLY A 687 4.23 -21.12 -8.65
CA GLY A 687 3.46 -20.48 -7.57
C GLY A 687 3.51 -18.94 -7.62
N PHE A 688 4.65 -18.37 -8.05
CA PHE A 688 4.81 -16.92 -8.22
C PHE A 688 4.12 -16.38 -9.49
N GLY A 689 3.85 -17.26 -10.47
CA GLY A 689 3.21 -16.89 -11.74
C GLY A 689 4.17 -16.67 -12.92
N ASP A 690 5.48 -16.95 -12.76
CA ASP A 690 6.44 -16.90 -13.87
C ASP A 690 6.39 -18.20 -14.69
N VAL A 691 5.40 -18.31 -15.57
CA VAL A 691 5.11 -19.58 -16.28
C VAL A 691 6.28 -20.04 -17.16
N ASP A 692 6.98 -19.12 -17.84
CA ASP A 692 8.11 -19.45 -18.73
C ASP A 692 9.32 -20.00 -17.95
N GLU A 693 9.68 -19.35 -16.84
CA GLU A 693 10.75 -19.81 -15.95
C GLU A 693 10.38 -21.15 -15.31
N ALA A 694 9.12 -21.31 -14.87
CA ALA A 694 8.63 -22.57 -14.33
C ALA A 694 8.78 -23.71 -15.35
N LYS A 695 8.37 -23.47 -16.61
CA LYS A 695 8.53 -24.43 -17.71
C LYS A 695 10.01 -24.78 -17.94
N TYR A 696 10.89 -23.79 -17.95
CA TYR A 696 12.34 -24.01 -18.06
C TYR A 696 12.88 -24.92 -16.95
N TYR A 697 12.59 -24.60 -15.68
CA TYR A 697 13.08 -25.39 -14.55
C TYR A 697 12.44 -26.77 -14.45
N PHE A 698 11.17 -26.96 -14.82
CA PHE A 698 10.56 -28.29 -14.91
C PHE A 698 11.25 -29.14 -15.98
N SER A 699 11.50 -28.59 -17.18
CA SER A 699 12.23 -29.30 -18.23
C SER A 699 13.64 -29.69 -17.78
N GLN A 700 14.37 -28.76 -17.15
CA GLN A 700 15.70 -29.05 -16.60
C GLN A 700 15.64 -30.13 -15.51
N ALA A 701 14.67 -30.07 -14.59
CA ALA A 701 14.49 -31.09 -13.56
C ALA A 701 14.21 -32.49 -14.16
N ILE A 702 13.43 -32.55 -15.25
CA ILE A 702 13.13 -33.80 -15.97
C ILE A 702 14.39 -34.35 -16.66
N GLU A 703 15.19 -33.50 -17.29
CA GLU A 703 16.47 -33.90 -17.89
C GLU A 703 17.40 -34.51 -16.83
N PHE A 704 17.55 -33.85 -15.68
CA PHE A 704 18.35 -34.36 -14.57
C PHE A 704 17.81 -35.69 -14.03
N GLU A 705 16.50 -35.79 -13.80
CA GLU A 705 15.88 -37.03 -13.33
C GLU A 705 16.06 -38.17 -14.34
N THR A 706 15.95 -37.89 -15.62
CA THR A 706 16.14 -38.87 -16.70
C THR A 706 17.56 -39.44 -16.69
N VAL A 707 18.57 -38.58 -16.51
CA VAL A 707 19.98 -39.02 -16.43
C VAL A 707 20.24 -39.82 -15.15
N ALA A 708 19.66 -39.40 -14.01
CA ALA A 708 19.78 -40.10 -12.73
C ALA A 708 19.14 -41.51 -12.78
N LEU A 709 17.92 -41.62 -13.34
CA LEU A 709 17.22 -42.89 -13.55
C LEU A 709 18.02 -43.82 -14.47
N SER A 710 18.53 -43.28 -15.58
CA SER A 710 19.36 -44.05 -16.53
C SER A 710 20.62 -44.62 -15.87
N SER A 711 21.26 -43.83 -15.00
CA SER A 711 22.43 -44.27 -14.22
C SER A 711 22.10 -45.40 -13.23
N CYS A 712 20.83 -45.52 -12.82
CA CYS A 712 20.31 -46.59 -11.98
C CYS A 712 19.65 -47.74 -12.78
N GLY A 713 19.72 -47.71 -14.13
CA GLY A 713 19.12 -48.72 -15.00
C GLY A 713 17.59 -48.60 -15.17
N LEU A 714 17.00 -47.46 -14.82
CA LEU A 714 15.57 -47.16 -14.92
C LEU A 714 15.28 -46.22 -16.10
N GLN A 715 14.09 -46.29 -16.68
CA GLN A 715 13.66 -45.40 -17.78
C GLN A 715 12.69 -44.32 -17.28
N TRP A 716 12.81 -43.12 -17.83
CA TRP A 716 11.84 -42.05 -17.59
C TRP A 716 10.50 -42.34 -18.29
N PRO A 717 9.34 -42.04 -17.66
CA PRO A 717 9.16 -41.56 -16.29
C PRO A 717 9.04 -42.73 -15.28
N HIS A 718 9.67 -42.62 -14.10
CA HIS A 718 9.63 -43.64 -13.04
C HIS A 718 9.57 -43.04 -11.64
N GLY A 719 8.77 -43.64 -10.74
CA GLY A 719 8.69 -43.25 -9.34
C GLY A 719 7.93 -41.93 -9.07
N ARG A 720 7.87 -41.54 -7.80
CA ARG A 720 7.07 -40.38 -7.33
C ARG A 720 7.59 -39.03 -7.84
N VAL A 721 8.91 -38.86 -7.94
CA VAL A 721 9.53 -37.62 -8.44
C VAL A 721 9.09 -37.33 -9.87
N SER A 722 9.11 -38.34 -10.74
CA SER A 722 8.65 -38.23 -12.12
C SER A 722 7.17 -37.84 -12.21
N LEU A 723 6.33 -38.40 -11.34
CA LEU A 723 4.90 -38.07 -11.26
C LEU A 723 4.69 -36.60 -10.88
N CYS A 724 5.40 -36.09 -9.86
CA CYS A 724 5.33 -34.69 -9.44
C CYS A 724 5.81 -33.73 -10.54
N LEU A 725 6.88 -34.08 -11.26
CA LEU A 725 7.42 -33.24 -12.33
C LEU A 725 6.45 -33.16 -13.52
N LEU A 726 5.87 -34.29 -13.94
CA LEU A 726 4.85 -34.33 -14.99
C LEU A 726 3.59 -33.54 -14.60
N TRP A 727 3.17 -33.65 -13.34
CA TRP A 727 2.05 -32.89 -12.79
C TRP A 727 2.29 -31.38 -12.80
N GLY A 728 3.45 -30.93 -12.33
CA GLY A 728 3.84 -29.53 -12.34
C GLY A 728 3.98 -28.97 -13.75
N LEU A 729 4.62 -29.72 -14.64
CA LEU A 729 4.78 -29.34 -16.05
C LEU A 729 3.43 -29.22 -16.76
N ALA A 730 2.50 -30.16 -16.55
CA ALA A 730 1.13 -30.05 -17.06
C ALA A 730 0.44 -28.75 -16.61
N HIS A 731 0.61 -28.38 -15.34
CA HIS A 731 0.04 -27.15 -14.80
C HIS A 731 0.68 -25.90 -15.43
N THR A 732 1.98 -25.92 -15.73
CA THR A 732 2.63 -24.83 -16.48
C THR A 732 2.07 -24.71 -17.89
N TYR A 733 1.94 -25.81 -18.63
CA TYR A 733 1.39 -25.82 -19.99
C TYR A 733 -0.06 -25.31 -20.03
N GLN A 734 -0.88 -25.72 -19.06
CA GLN A 734 -2.24 -25.22 -18.94
C GLN A 734 -2.29 -23.70 -18.71
N ARG A 735 -1.38 -23.17 -17.86
CA ARG A 735 -1.28 -21.73 -17.60
C ARG A 735 -0.70 -20.95 -18.78
N SER A 736 0.17 -21.54 -19.59
CA SER A 736 0.68 -20.94 -20.83
C SER A 736 -0.27 -21.07 -22.02
N GLY A 737 -1.42 -21.74 -21.85
CA GLY A 737 -2.39 -21.99 -22.93
C GLY A 737 -1.97 -23.07 -23.94
N ASP A 738 -0.93 -23.85 -23.64
CA ASP A 738 -0.49 -25.00 -24.44
C ASP A 738 -1.23 -26.26 -23.99
N LEU A 739 -2.52 -26.31 -24.34
CA LEU A 739 -3.44 -27.33 -23.80
C LEU A 739 -3.14 -28.74 -24.31
N ASP A 740 -2.53 -28.89 -25.50
CA ASP A 740 -2.15 -30.19 -26.03
C ASP A 740 -0.98 -30.79 -25.24
N SER A 741 0.09 -30.02 -24.99
CA SER A 741 1.20 -30.47 -24.13
C SER A 741 0.76 -30.71 -22.68
N ALA A 742 -0.24 -29.97 -22.20
CA ALA A 742 -0.85 -30.20 -20.89
C ALA A 742 -1.56 -31.57 -20.82
N VAL A 743 -2.34 -31.93 -21.85
CA VAL A 743 -3.00 -33.23 -21.95
C VAL A 743 -1.98 -34.36 -22.00
N ASP A 744 -0.95 -34.25 -22.83
CA ASP A 744 0.09 -35.28 -22.98
C ASP A 744 0.83 -35.53 -21.66
N SER A 745 1.13 -34.44 -20.94
CA SER A 745 1.77 -34.49 -19.62
C SER A 745 0.86 -35.14 -18.57
N LEU A 746 -0.43 -34.79 -18.53
CA LEU A 746 -1.40 -35.37 -17.59
C LEU A 746 -1.70 -36.85 -17.88
N GLN A 747 -1.76 -37.25 -19.15
CA GLN A 747 -1.92 -38.65 -19.52
C GLN A 747 -0.70 -39.48 -19.14
N SER A 748 0.49 -38.93 -19.31
CA SER A 748 1.74 -39.57 -18.87
C SER A 748 1.80 -39.68 -17.35
N ALA A 749 1.37 -38.64 -16.63
CA ALA A 749 1.23 -38.66 -15.18
C ALA A 749 0.20 -39.71 -14.72
N LEU A 750 -0.95 -39.82 -15.38
CA LEU A 750 -2.00 -40.79 -15.04
C LEU A 750 -1.50 -42.23 -15.20
N ARG A 751 -0.88 -42.56 -16.34
CA ARG A 751 -0.30 -43.90 -16.57
C ARG A 751 0.73 -44.28 -15.51
N LEU A 752 1.57 -43.32 -15.12
CA LEU A 752 2.55 -43.52 -14.05
C LEU A 752 1.87 -43.67 -12.69
N CYS A 753 0.85 -42.87 -12.40
CA CYS A 753 0.08 -42.93 -11.16
C CYS A 753 -0.59 -44.30 -10.98
N GLU A 754 -1.25 -44.82 -12.03
CA GLU A 754 -1.88 -46.15 -12.03
C GLU A 754 -0.86 -47.27 -11.78
N SER A 755 0.38 -47.12 -12.28
CA SER A 755 1.46 -48.09 -12.01
C SER A 755 2.01 -48.03 -10.59
N LEU A 756 1.97 -46.85 -9.95
CA LEU A 756 2.48 -46.63 -8.60
C LEU A 756 1.43 -46.91 -7.51
N TYR A 757 0.16 -46.71 -7.84
CA TYR A 757 -0.99 -46.83 -6.94
C TYR A 757 -2.12 -47.61 -7.64
N PRO A 758 -2.11 -48.95 -7.59
CA PRO A 758 -3.09 -49.80 -8.27
C PRO A 758 -4.51 -49.73 -7.67
N ASP A 759 -4.65 -49.26 -6.43
CA ASP A 759 -5.92 -49.02 -5.76
C ASP A 759 -6.27 -47.53 -5.91
N ASP A 760 -7.41 -47.20 -6.56
CA ASP A 760 -7.88 -45.85 -6.92
C ASP A 760 -7.63 -44.78 -5.83
N GLY A 761 -6.45 -44.14 -5.87
CA GLY A 761 -5.99 -43.16 -4.91
C GLY A 761 -6.49 -41.74 -5.18
N GLU A 762 -6.45 -40.87 -4.17
CA GLU A 762 -6.81 -39.45 -4.27
C GLU A 762 -6.02 -38.73 -5.39
N GLU A 763 -4.81 -39.19 -5.67
CA GLU A 763 -3.93 -38.76 -6.74
C GLU A 763 -4.50 -38.97 -8.14
N ALA A 764 -4.98 -40.18 -8.43
CA ALA A 764 -5.54 -40.52 -9.73
C ALA A 764 -6.81 -39.70 -9.97
N VAL A 765 -7.64 -39.54 -8.94
CA VAL A 765 -8.85 -38.69 -8.99
C VAL A 765 -8.50 -37.24 -9.30
N ALA A 766 -7.49 -36.68 -8.64
CA ALA A 766 -7.04 -35.31 -8.91
C ALA A 766 -6.50 -35.16 -10.34
N ILE A 767 -5.74 -36.15 -10.84
CA ILE A 767 -5.24 -36.14 -12.22
C ILE A 767 -6.38 -36.20 -13.23
N VAL A 768 -7.34 -37.10 -13.04
CA VAL A 768 -8.51 -37.24 -13.91
C VAL A 768 -9.38 -35.99 -13.90
N SER A 769 -9.63 -35.41 -12.72
CA SER A 769 -10.38 -34.14 -12.61
C SER A 769 -9.72 -33.04 -13.42
N ARG A 770 -8.40 -32.90 -13.29
CA ARG A 770 -7.66 -31.85 -14.01
C ARG A 770 -7.62 -32.10 -15.51
N LEU A 771 -7.49 -33.36 -15.90
CA LEU A 771 -7.56 -33.77 -17.29
C LEU A 771 -8.91 -33.35 -17.89
N LYS A 772 -10.03 -33.61 -17.21
CA LYS A 772 -11.36 -33.13 -17.63
C LYS A 772 -11.39 -31.61 -17.85
N ASP A 773 -10.90 -30.82 -16.88
CA ASP A 773 -10.85 -29.35 -17.01
C ASP A 773 -10.08 -28.89 -18.26
N VAL A 774 -8.93 -29.50 -18.53
CA VAL A 774 -8.08 -29.16 -19.68
C VAL A 774 -8.74 -29.58 -20.99
N PHE A 775 -9.38 -30.75 -21.03
CA PHE A 775 -10.11 -31.24 -22.19
C PHE A 775 -11.29 -30.33 -22.55
N GLU A 776 -12.11 -29.95 -21.57
CA GLU A 776 -13.23 -29.04 -21.75
C GLU A 776 -12.76 -27.69 -22.27
N LYS A 777 -11.71 -27.11 -21.66
CA LYS A 777 -11.12 -25.85 -22.11
C LYS A 777 -10.57 -25.95 -23.54
N ARG A 778 -9.92 -27.06 -23.89
CA ARG A 778 -9.38 -27.30 -25.24
C ARG A 778 -10.48 -27.42 -26.27
N GLU A 779 -11.57 -28.11 -25.94
CA GLU A 779 -12.71 -28.28 -26.84
C GLU A 779 -13.46 -26.97 -27.05
N ASN A 780 -13.67 -26.20 -25.99
CA ASN A 780 -14.23 -24.85 -26.08
C ASN A 780 -13.38 -23.96 -27.00
N LEU A 781 -12.05 -23.97 -26.84
CA LEU A 781 -11.13 -23.22 -27.69
C LEU A 781 -11.18 -23.67 -29.16
N ARG A 782 -11.25 -24.98 -29.42
CA ARG A 782 -11.39 -25.52 -30.79
C ARG A 782 -12.74 -25.18 -31.42
N ARG A 783 -13.84 -25.24 -30.66
CA ARG A 783 -15.17 -24.82 -31.11
C ARG A 783 -15.18 -23.33 -31.45
N HIS A 784 -14.62 -22.48 -30.58
CA HIS A 784 -14.49 -21.06 -30.86
C HIS A 784 -13.60 -20.78 -32.07
N HIS A 785 -12.44 -21.42 -32.19
CA HIS A 785 -11.56 -21.26 -33.36
C HIS A 785 -12.24 -21.68 -34.67
N LYS A 786 -12.99 -22.79 -34.65
CA LYS A 786 -13.80 -23.24 -35.80
C LYS A 786 -14.88 -22.23 -36.16
N ASN A 787 -15.56 -21.66 -35.16
CA ASN A 787 -16.59 -20.62 -35.38
C ASN A 787 -15.98 -19.34 -35.96
N VAL A 788 -14.79 -18.93 -35.52
CA VAL A 788 -14.08 -17.77 -36.09
C VAL A 788 -13.61 -18.04 -37.52
N ILE A 789 -13.09 -19.23 -37.82
CA ILE A 789 -12.74 -19.60 -39.21
C ILE A 789 -14.00 -19.59 -40.09
N LEU A 790 -15.11 -20.15 -39.61
CA LEU A 790 -16.38 -20.13 -40.33
C LEU A 790 -16.84 -18.69 -40.62
N ALA A 791 -16.82 -17.82 -39.62
CA ALA A 791 -17.17 -16.39 -39.75
C ALA A 791 -16.25 -15.64 -40.74
N SER A 792 -14.95 -15.95 -40.73
CA SER A 792 -13.97 -15.37 -41.67
C SER A 792 -14.09 -15.91 -43.10
N SER A 793 -14.61 -17.13 -43.28
CA SER A 793 -14.82 -17.75 -44.59
C SER A 793 -16.16 -17.40 -45.22
N SER A 794 -17.16 -16.98 -44.43
CA SER A 794 -18.45 -16.48 -44.91
C SER A 794 -18.38 -15.09 -45.55
N THR A 795 -17.30 -14.33 -45.34
CA THR A 795 -17.10 -13.04 -46.02
C THR A 795 -16.48 -13.18 -47.41
N GLU A 796 -15.90 -14.34 -47.77
CA GLU A 796 -15.22 -14.57 -49.06
C GLU A 796 -15.92 -15.55 -50.03
N SER A 797 -17.16 -15.97 -49.76
CA SER A 797 -18.04 -16.56 -50.80
C SER A 797 -19.21 -15.63 -51.07
N GLY A 798 -19.39 -14.98 -52.21
CA GLY A 798 -18.91 -15.31 -53.54
C GLY A 798 -20.04 -15.01 -54.52
N ALA A 799 -20.09 -13.77 -55.01
CA ALA A 799 -20.49 -13.57 -56.39
C ALA A 799 -19.39 -14.18 -57.28
N SER A 800 -19.51 -15.48 -57.58
CA SER A 800 -19.28 -16.06 -58.92
C SER A 800 -19.15 -17.58 -58.85
N ARG A 801 -20.01 -18.26 -59.61
CA ARG A 801 -19.91 -19.68 -59.92
C ARG A 801 -18.66 -19.97 -60.73
N SER A 802 -17.90 -21.00 -60.34
CA SER A 802 -17.34 -21.95 -61.32
C SER A 802 -17.17 -23.34 -60.69
N LYS A 803 -17.56 -24.36 -61.46
CA LYS A 803 -17.53 -25.79 -61.13
C LYS A 803 -16.09 -26.30 -61.10
N VAL A 804 -15.68 -27.01 -60.06
CA VAL A 804 -14.84 -28.23 -60.13
C VAL A 804 -15.21 -29.17 -58.96
N THR A 805 -15.05 -30.46 -59.21
CA THR A 805 -15.69 -31.68 -58.68
C THR A 805 -14.93 -32.41 -57.56
N GLU A 806 -15.69 -33.16 -56.71
CA GLU A 806 -15.34 -34.40 -55.94
C GLU A 806 -14.30 -34.33 -54.79
N LYS A 807 -14.31 -35.07 -53.66
CA LYS A 807 -15.23 -35.93 -52.84
C LYS A 807 -14.47 -36.22 -51.49
N PRO A 808 -15.10 -36.79 -50.43
CA PRO A 808 -14.75 -36.59 -49.01
C PRO A 808 -13.88 -37.69 -48.36
N ALA A 809 -13.32 -37.40 -47.18
CA ALA A 809 -12.78 -38.38 -46.24
C ALA A 809 -13.25 -38.11 -44.79
N GLU A 810 -14.53 -38.36 -44.53
CA GLU A 810 -15.08 -38.55 -43.18
C GLU A 810 -15.12 -40.06 -42.88
N THR A 811 -14.08 -40.63 -42.28
CA THR A 811 -14.18 -41.95 -41.63
C THR A 811 -13.02 -42.15 -40.64
N GLN A 812 -13.07 -41.54 -39.45
CA GLN A 812 -12.25 -42.01 -38.31
C GLN A 812 -12.61 -41.48 -36.90
N LEU A 813 -13.73 -40.77 -36.71
CA LEU A 813 -14.11 -40.20 -35.40
C LEU A 813 -15.38 -40.82 -34.78
N ARG A 814 -15.67 -42.09 -35.09
CA ARG A 814 -16.84 -42.82 -34.56
C ARG A 814 -16.55 -43.75 -33.38
N GLU A 815 -15.34 -43.79 -32.84
CA GLU A 815 -14.96 -44.79 -31.82
C GLU A 815 -14.68 -44.26 -30.40
N LEU A 816 -14.95 -42.99 -30.07
CA LEU A 816 -14.72 -42.50 -28.71
C LEU A 816 -15.94 -41.85 -28.01
N SER A 817 -17.13 -41.94 -28.60
CA SER A 817 -18.37 -41.38 -28.01
C SER A 817 -19.16 -42.38 -27.14
N ALA A 818 -18.56 -43.48 -26.72
CA ALA A 818 -19.20 -44.41 -25.78
C ALA A 818 -18.57 -44.24 -24.39
N ILE A 819 -19.41 -43.89 -23.41
CA ILE A 819 -19.15 -43.65 -21.98
C ILE A 819 -19.11 -42.16 -21.61
N PHE A 820 -20.29 -41.52 -21.58
CA PHE A 820 -20.91 -40.95 -20.37
C PHE A 820 -22.24 -40.29 -20.76
N VAL A 821 -23.35 -40.95 -20.41
CA VAL A 821 -24.69 -40.38 -20.36
C VAL A 821 -24.87 -39.87 -18.93
N ILE A 822 -24.99 -38.56 -18.72
CA ILE A 822 -25.70 -37.99 -17.56
C ILE A 822 -26.51 -36.78 -18.06
N GLU A 823 -27.81 -37.03 -18.12
CA GLU A 823 -28.99 -36.17 -18.01
C GLU A 823 -28.87 -34.67 -18.39
N GLU A 824 -29.43 -34.38 -19.56
CA GLU A 824 -29.90 -33.08 -20.01
C GLU A 824 -30.99 -32.52 -19.09
N GLY A 825 -30.90 -31.21 -18.85
CA GLY A 825 -31.96 -30.46 -18.19
C GLY A 825 -31.71 -28.96 -18.24
N ARG A 826 -31.63 -28.37 -19.44
CA ARG A 826 -32.10 -27.02 -19.81
C ARG A 826 -31.72 -26.66 -21.25
N GLU A 827 -32.76 -26.65 -22.09
CA GLU A 827 -33.01 -25.83 -23.28
C GLU A 827 -31.79 -25.33 -24.08
N GLU A 828 -31.58 -25.99 -25.23
CA GLU A 828 -30.92 -25.42 -26.40
C GLU A 828 -31.72 -24.21 -26.92
N GLU A 829 -31.19 -23.00 -26.76
CA GLU A 829 -31.47 -21.92 -27.71
C GLU A 829 -30.46 -22.04 -28.85
N MET A 830 -30.94 -22.48 -30.02
CA MET A 830 -30.28 -22.21 -31.29
C MET A 830 -30.18 -20.69 -31.44
N LEU A 831 -28.96 -20.14 -31.47
CA LEU A 831 -28.74 -18.75 -31.84
C LEU A 831 -28.64 -18.63 -33.37
N ASP A 832 -29.46 -17.74 -33.90
CA ASP A 832 -29.67 -17.44 -35.30
C ASP A 832 -28.42 -16.86 -35.99
N ALA A 833 -28.39 -16.99 -37.31
CA ALA A 833 -27.27 -16.74 -38.22
C ALA A 833 -26.89 -15.25 -38.46
N GLU A 834 -26.95 -14.39 -37.44
CA GLU A 834 -26.51 -12.98 -37.50
C GLU A 834 -25.65 -12.58 -36.28
N GLU A 835 -24.74 -13.44 -35.82
CA GLU A 835 -23.84 -13.06 -34.72
C GLU A 835 -22.76 -12.06 -35.17
N ASP A 836 -22.90 -10.84 -34.67
CA ASP A 836 -21.98 -9.72 -34.82
C ASP A 836 -20.57 -10.07 -34.32
N ALA A 837 -19.59 -10.05 -35.21
CA ALA A 837 -18.20 -10.37 -34.89
C ALA A 837 -17.59 -9.42 -33.84
N SER A 838 -18.21 -8.25 -33.62
CA SER A 838 -17.91 -7.31 -32.54
C SER A 838 -18.32 -7.85 -31.16
N GLY A 839 -19.45 -8.58 -31.09
CA GLY A 839 -19.93 -9.27 -29.89
C GLY A 839 -18.99 -10.39 -29.42
N ILE A 840 -18.37 -11.10 -30.38
CA ILE A 840 -17.42 -12.18 -30.11
C ILE A 840 -16.09 -11.60 -29.59
N LEU A 841 -15.65 -10.45 -30.13
CA LEU A 841 -14.47 -9.74 -29.64
C LEU A 841 -14.64 -9.28 -28.19
N LEU A 842 -15.83 -8.80 -27.82
CA LEU A 842 -16.17 -8.43 -26.44
C LEU A 842 -16.06 -9.61 -25.46
N GLY A 843 -16.55 -10.79 -25.87
CA GLY A 843 -16.43 -12.02 -25.08
C GLY A 843 -14.98 -12.50 -24.93
N ALA A 844 -14.21 -12.50 -26.02
CA ALA A 844 -12.80 -12.89 -26.02
C ALA A 844 -11.94 -11.95 -25.16
N ALA A 845 -12.22 -10.64 -25.22
CA ALA A 845 -11.56 -9.64 -24.40
C ALA A 845 -11.86 -9.82 -22.91
N SER A 846 -13.13 -10.05 -22.54
CA SER A 846 -13.54 -10.38 -21.15
C SER A 846 -12.86 -11.64 -20.61
N ALA A 847 -12.73 -12.68 -21.44
CA ALA A 847 -12.12 -13.95 -21.05
C ALA A 847 -10.58 -13.93 -21.00
N GLY A 848 -9.92 -12.89 -21.53
CA GLY A 848 -8.46 -12.79 -21.56
C GLY A 848 -7.78 -13.62 -22.65
N ASP A 849 -8.45 -13.92 -23.75
CA ASP A 849 -7.94 -14.83 -24.80
C ASP A 849 -7.07 -14.08 -25.84
N ASP A 850 -5.76 -14.02 -25.57
CA ASP A 850 -4.79 -13.20 -26.29
C ASP A 850 -4.62 -13.58 -27.77
N LYS A 851 -4.75 -14.86 -28.07
CA LYS A 851 -4.69 -15.38 -29.43
C LYS A 851 -5.97 -15.06 -30.20
N MET A 852 -7.12 -15.17 -29.55
CA MET A 852 -8.41 -14.88 -30.18
C MET A 852 -8.59 -13.39 -30.49
N VAL A 853 -8.23 -12.52 -29.54
CA VAL A 853 -8.27 -11.06 -29.73
C VAL A 853 -7.39 -10.64 -30.91
N LYS A 854 -6.15 -11.14 -31.00
CA LYS A 854 -5.24 -10.86 -32.14
C LYS A 854 -5.80 -11.33 -33.49
N LEU A 855 -6.50 -12.45 -33.51
CA LEU A 855 -7.01 -13.06 -34.73
C LEU A 855 -8.26 -12.31 -35.23
N LEU A 856 -9.11 -11.85 -34.32
CA LEU A 856 -10.29 -11.03 -34.63
C LEU A 856 -9.90 -9.61 -35.09
N LEU A 857 -8.93 -8.96 -34.45
CA LEU A 857 -8.40 -7.66 -34.89
C LEU A 857 -7.65 -7.70 -36.23
N GLY A 858 -7.27 -8.90 -36.69
CA GLY A 858 -6.69 -9.10 -38.01
C GLY A 858 -7.70 -9.12 -39.17
N LEU A 859 -9.01 -9.11 -38.88
CA LEU A 859 -10.07 -9.08 -39.89
C LEU A 859 -10.35 -7.63 -40.34
N PRO A 860 -10.56 -7.36 -41.64
CA PRO A 860 -10.61 -6.00 -42.20
C PRO A 860 -11.83 -5.15 -41.76
N ASN A 861 -12.83 -5.75 -41.10
CA ASN A 861 -14.10 -5.12 -40.75
C ASN A 861 -14.36 -5.08 -39.22
N ILE A 862 -13.33 -5.29 -38.40
CA ILE A 862 -13.45 -5.26 -36.92
C ILE A 862 -12.82 -3.97 -36.41
N ASP A 863 -13.60 -3.17 -35.68
CA ASP A 863 -13.12 -1.97 -35.00
C ASP A 863 -12.93 -2.26 -33.50
N PRO A 864 -11.69 -2.22 -32.95
CA PRO A 864 -11.43 -2.47 -31.53
C PRO A 864 -12.12 -1.47 -30.59
N ASP A 865 -12.50 -0.28 -31.09
CA ASP A 865 -13.15 0.77 -30.32
C ASP A 865 -14.69 0.73 -30.47
N GLN A 866 -15.22 -0.17 -31.29
CA GLN A 866 -16.66 -0.30 -31.49
C GLN A 866 -17.34 -0.82 -30.22
N ALA A 867 -18.18 0.03 -29.63
CA ALA A 867 -19.01 -0.31 -28.50
C ALA A 867 -20.28 -1.04 -28.97
N ASP A 868 -20.77 -1.98 -28.17
CA ASP A 868 -22.08 -2.60 -28.39
C ASP A 868 -23.24 -1.62 -28.10
N ASP A 869 -24.48 -2.08 -28.30
CA ASP A 869 -25.72 -1.30 -28.13
C ASP A 869 -25.92 -0.71 -26.71
N ILE A 870 -25.11 -1.13 -25.73
CA ILE A 870 -25.13 -0.62 -24.36
C ILE A 870 -23.81 0.08 -23.96
N GLY A 871 -22.95 0.39 -24.94
CA GLY A 871 -21.76 1.22 -24.77
C GLY A 871 -20.53 0.47 -24.26
N ARG A 872 -20.52 -0.87 -24.31
CA ARG A 872 -19.38 -1.67 -23.84
C ARG A 872 -18.39 -1.91 -24.97
N THR A 873 -17.14 -1.55 -24.75
CA THR A 873 -16.04 -1.81 -25.70
C THR A 873 -15.27 -3.08 -25.31
N PRO A 874 -14.55 -3.71 -26.27
CA PRO A 874 -13.64 -4.81 -25.98
C PRO A 874 -12.65 -4.49 -24.85
N LEU A 875 -12.12 -3.27 -24.82
CA LEU A 875 -11.25 -2.80 -23.75
C LEU A 875 -11.96 -2.75 -22.39
N LEU A 876 -13.20 -2.23 -22.35
CA LEU A 876 -14.00 -2.21 -21.12
C LEU A 876 -14.29 -3.64 -20.63
N MET A 877 -14.56 -4.57 -21.54
CA MET A 877 -14.78 -5.98 -21.21
C MET A 877 -13.53 -6.68 -20.71
N ALA A 878 -12.35 -6.42 -21.28
CA ALA A 878 -11.09 -6.93 -20.76
C ALA A 878 -10.81 -6.45 -19.32
N VAL A 879 -11.10 -5.19 -19.03
CA VAL A 879 -10.99 -4.63 -17.68
C VAL A 879 -12.02 -5.26 -16.73
N TRP A 880 -13.25 -5.46 -17.17
CA TRP A 880 -14.32 -6.08 -16.38
C TRP A 880 -14.04 -7.56 -16.07
N GLY A 881 -13.38 -8.26 -16.98
CA GLY A 881 -12.89 -9.64 -16.80
C GLY A 881 -11.65 -9.76 -15.92
N GLY A 882 -11.09 -8.64 -15.41
CA GLY A 882 -9.94 -8.63 -14.51
C GLY A 882 -8.58 -8.80 -15.19
N GLN A 883 -8.49 -8.55 -16.50
CA GLN A 883 -7.24 -8.68 -17.25
C GLN A 883 -6.33 -7.47 -17.01
N THR A 884 -5.24 -7.65 -16.24
CA THR A 884 -4.34 -6.55 -15.83
C THR A 884 -2.95 -6.59 -16.48
N THR A 885 -2.70 -7.53 -17.40
CA THR A 885 -1.41 -7.65 -18.07
C THR A 885 -1.28 -6.64 -19.21
N ILE A 886 -0.33 -5.70 -19.07
CA ILE A 886 -0.02 -4.65 -20.08
C ILE A 886 0.09 -5.21 -21.51
N PRO A 887 0.75 -6.35 -21.79
CA PRO A 887 0.85 -6.89 -23.15
C PRO A 887 -0.48 -7.35 -23.78
N PHE A 888 -1.50 -7.62 -22.97
CA PHE A 888 -2.83 -8.02 -23.43
C PHE A 888 -3.70 -6.80 -23.76
N LEU A 889 -3.63 -5.77 -22.91
CA LEU A 889 -4.32 -4.50 -23.14
C LEU A 889 -3.71 -3.71 -24.32
N ASP A 890 -2.40 -3.81 -24.54
CA ASP A 890 -1.69 -3.26 -25.71
C ASP A 890 -2.11 -3.88 -27.05
N ILE A 891 -2.82 -5.02 -27.06
CA ILE A 891 -3.38 -5.62 -28.27
C ILE A 891 -4.71 -4.94 -28.65
N LEU A 892 -5.42 -4.42 -27.64
CA LEU A 892 -6.73 -3.76 -27.78
C LEU A 892 -6.62 -2.23 -27.96
N PHE A 893 -5.44 -1.65 -27.67
CA PHE A 893 -5.02 -0.30 -28.06
C PHE A 893 -4.37 -0.31 -29.45
#